data_AF-A0A383WBP4-F1
#
_entry.id   AF-A0A383WBP4-F1
#
_cell.length_a   1.000
_cell.length_b   1.000
_cell.length_c   1.000
_cell.angle_alpha   90.00
_cell.angle_beta   90.00
_cell.angle_gamma   90.00
#
_symmetry.space_group_name_H-M   'P 1'
#
loop_
_entity.id
_entity.type
_entity.pdbx_description
1 polymer ?
#
loop_
_entity_poly.entity_id
_entity_poly.type
_entity_poly.pdbx_seq_one_letter_code
_entity_poly.pdbx_strand_id
1 'polypeptide(L)'
;MTYSSNSSSSTLLPMLLLLLLCTSLCHIQADGQQLPQARCQLLLRGRGPTAAAAPPGSTSSNLIAAASLKCSGALVTVGINSTLLGPFVASSFHGVKVAADLDCQQRASGGSLRGMPVSGLLYLCDSAVEVLLDTPVVEDVWLGVGSQQQATALLVVAGQARVMVSGGRIENNKASSAVVVGDQAVLSLQNSMSVSGNRGLDGVGVYAAQNASVSIIDSRVDNNTAVGTGGMLSLQTSGGGLLLSGSAKVLLQNSSLSGNTNGFAGGWYAKQYSSIIIRNSLVSNNTAAQNKAARGYGGGVYLSESNAMSISNSTLQGNFASFSGGAAFVRHSANLSISASTLADNLANIYGAGIYCQENSTVETAARTLLRGNRALNSGAGLTASGSAKVIAVDTIWQHNTATSGGGLYMYEFSRLSMHNNTLQQNTATESGGAISSQQLSRIAVSTSIFSTNYAMDGAAVGLKDNSSAVLDAGVRLLGNVAEKSGGGLAAEGSTQVTLHNAFISNNTASLGGGISLKQAAAATLSATTVESNHALRSGGGIHAALQASLLISNGSSIRGNTARGTGGGVACVDACKLRVPVALPAAGQNGSSDVVHTAVSAIVVNSAKGGWGGGVLAESADIVAAELVAASHDNNASYGADLHAGIARVELLTPHTITGFASRLGVEEGVLHVALRVFGHQNIASEGVLVQAVLGSSQFLAANRTDKAGSVSLSLKVVKEPGQYTLSFMLPEAVNVPAANLSLSIRPCVRGEVSPSPDSCQACPSGYFSLDPADAVCSVCVVGGVCPGGSLLLPQPGYWMSTADSNQLHRCPHPSACNSDTAALAACEADQHCRQQDTFRQLQCAPGYTGNLCGVCAAGYAAAKPFTCSKCMAKSTLVPLYATAVVVLLLFMKLLVASTLAANRAMRSVSGAPANLNSNSSCEPGMLLRPLLLFTQYILIIASLNIDFPSTVTAPLKAVAWFWAPASPQALSIDCLLEGSAAAGALPVAMQRVLVYICMPLAMLLALLVLEAALLKLARKASVRAGMADRLFSSAFVAAFFFLPSIARSLFSLFACVPIDEPASPPFAAAVVGSFWALDLNMQCWVGHHRVFALGVGVPLLLLICVGLPACILYKTLSYRHDLANPHVIQHYGFLFRAYKSRFCWWECVVVLQTEALVAVKLPTSRFGNAGFSFRHPAEQAYAAASSAAKAGKNLAAGKDPAAAPAEGA
;
A
#
# COMPACT_ATOMS: atom_id res chain seq x y z
N MET A 1 -59.00 -30.07 -22.85
CA MET A 1 -58.90 -30.50 -24.27
C MET A 1 -58.16 -29.42 -25.04
N THR A 2 -57.22 -29.86 -25.87
CA THR A 2 -56.19 -29.12 -26.62
C THR A 2 -56.73 -28.36 -27.82
N TYR A 3 -56.24 -27.14 -28.10
CA TYR A 3 -55.67 -26.73 -29.40
C TYR A 3 -55.00 -25.35 -29.32
N SER A 4 -53.92 -25.19 -30.09
CA SER A 4 -52.93 -24.11 -30.08
C SER A 4 -53.09 -23.13 -31.26
N SER A 5 -52.35 -22.01 -31.13
CA SER A 5 -51.61 -21.22 -32.14
C SER A 5 -52.29 -20.14 -33.01
N ASN A 6 -51.87 -18.89 -32.74
CA ASN A 6 -51.36 -17.82 -33.64
C ASN A 6 -52.05 -17.50 -34.97
N SER A 7 -52.50 -16.24 -35.17
CA SER A 7 -51.69 -15.15 -35.76
C SER A 7 -52.54 -13.94 -36.23
N SER A 8 -52.02 -12.75 -35.91
CA SER A 8 -52.03 -11.45 -36.63
C SER A 8 -53.30 -10.79 -37.22
N SER A 9 -53.42 -9.52 -36.80
CA SER A 9 -53.82 -8.30 -37.55
C SER A 9 -55.21 -7.69 -37.30
N SER A 10 -55.16 -6.47 -36.76
CA SER A 10 -56.02 -5.31 -37.02
C SER A 10 -57.52 -5.53 -37.23
N THR A 11 -58.32 -5.17 -36.22
CA THR A 11 -59.47 -4.23 -36.29
C THR A 11 -60.35 -4.40 -35.05
N LEU A 12 -60.16 -3.58 -34.03
CA LEU A 12 -61.12 -3.44 -32.92
C LEU A 12 -61.02 -2.02 -32.35
N LEU A 13 -61.28 -1.03 -33.22
CA LEU A 13 -61.37 0.39 -32.86
C LEU A 13 -62.71 1.09 -33.20
N PRO A 14 -63.81 0.42 -33.61
CA PRO A 14 -65.12 1.07 -33.60
C PRO A 14 -66.20 0.39 -32.74
N MET A 15 -65.85 -0.53 -31.82
CA MET A 15 -66.85 -1.12 -30.90
C MET A 15 -66.87 -0.51 -29.49
N LEU A 16 -65.82 0.23 -29.07
CA LEU A 16 -65.82 0.92 -27.77
C LEU A 16 -66.48 2.30 -27.82
N LEU A 17 -66.60 2.89 -29.02
CA LEU A 17 -67.24 4.21 -29.21
C LEU A 17 -68.76 4.16 -29.08
N LEU A 18 -69.40 3.00 -29.32
CA LEU A 18 -70.85 2.84 -29.12
C LEU A 18 -71.25 2.61 -27.64
N LEU A 19 -70.33 2.15 -26.79
CA LEU A 19 -70.58 1.94 -25.35
C LEU A 19 -70.32 3.21 -24.50
N LEU A 20 -69.46 4.12 -24.98
CA LEU A 20 -69.20 5.42 -24.33
C LEU A 20 -70.22 6.50 -24.71
N LEU A 21 -70.97 6.32 -25.81
CA LEU A 21 -72.08 7.22 -26.20
C LEU A 21 -73.44 6.80 -25.61
N CYS A 22 -73.58 5.60 -25.03
CA CYS A 22 -74.82 5.14 -24.40
C CYS A 22 -74.89 5.31 -22.86
N THR A 23 -73.81 5.72 -22.19
CA THR A 23 -73.77 5.88 -20.72
C THR A 23 -73.69 7.33 -20.24
N SER A 24 -73.63 8.29 -21.15
CA SER A 24 -73.63 9.74 -20.86
C SER A 24 -74.94 10.47 -21.22
N LEU A 25 -75.98 9.74 -21.65
CA LEU A 25 -77.30 10.27 -22.02
C LEU A 25 -78.50 9.60 -21.30
N CYS A 26 -78.25 8.77 -20.28
CA CYS A 26 -79.32 8.26 -19.42
C CYS A 26 -79.22 8.91 -18.04
N HIS A 27 -80.28 9.66 -17.67
CA HIS A 27 -80.43 10.53 -16.51
C HIS A 27 -79.77 11.91 -16.57
N ILE A 28 -80.39 12.84 -17.31
CA ILE A 28 -81.15 13.97 -16.74
C ILE A 28 -82.17 14.40 -17.81
N GLN A 29 -83.35 13.80 -17.75
CA GLN A 29 -84.61 14.42 -18.14
C GLN A 29 -85.71 13.64 -17.41
N ALA A 30 -85.69 13.75 -16.08
CA ALA A 30 -86.91 13.57 -15.32
C ALA A 30 -87.56 14.95 -15.30
N ASP A 31 -88.71 15.05 -15.97
CA ASP A 31 -89.61 16.20 -15.86
C ASP A 31 -89.76 16.61 -14.38
N GLY A 32 -89.19 17.76 -14.04
CA GLY A 32 -90.00 18.92 -13.72
C GLY A 32 -91.04 18.82 -12.60
N GLN A 33 -90.92 17.94 -11.61
CA GLN A 33 -91.56 18.19 -10.31
C GLN A 33 -90.54 18.85 -9.38
N GLN A 34 -90.54 20.18 -9.35
CA GLN A 34 -89.96 20.94 -8.23
C GLN A 34 -90.60 20.41 -6.95
N LEU A 35 -89.81 19.70 -6.13
CA LEU A 35 -90.22 19.39 -4.78
C LEU A 35 -90.55 20.73 -4.08
N PRO A 36 -91.68 20.84 -3.37
CA PRO A 36 -91.96 22.03 -2.59
C PRO A 36 -90.77 22.34 -1.67
N GLN A 37 -90.41 23.62 -1.54
CA GLN A 37 -89.29 24.06 -0.72
C GLN A 37 -89.76 24.59 0.63
N ALA A 38 -89.02 24.29 1.69
CA ALA A 38 -89.20 24.89 3.01
C ALA A 38 -87.94 25.64 3.41
N ARG A 39 -88.08 26.92 3.78
CA ARG A 39 -86.97 27.74 4.27
C ARG A 39 -86.96 27.73 5.79
N CYS A 40 -85.84 27.33 6.38
CA CYS A 40 -85.69 27.09 7.80
C CYS A 40 -84.49 27.85 8.38
N GLN A 41 -84.65 28.43 9.56
CA GLN A 41 -83.56 29.03 10.35
C GLN A 41 -83.30 28.16 11.60
N LEU A 42 -82.07 27.68 11.75
CA LEU A 42 -81.63 26.82 12.85
C LEU A 42 -80.66 27.58 13.77
N LEU A 43 -80.96 27.59 15.07
CA LEU A 43 -80.06 28.06 16.12
C LEU A 43 -79.89 26.96 17.17
N LEU A 44 -78.66 26.56 17.42
CA LEU A 44 -78.26 25.63 18.47
C LEU A 44 -77.01 26.21 19.15
N ARG A 45 -77.11 26.55 20.43
CA ARG A 45 -75.99 27.11 21.20
C ARG A 45 -75.82 26.34 22.48
N GLY A 46 -74.62 25.83 22.75
CA GLY A 46 -74.30 25.18 24.02
C GLY A 46 -73.79 26.17 25.08
N ARG A 47 -73.57 25.68 26.31
CA ARG A 47 -73.05 26.50 27.44
C ARG A 47 -71.51 26.56 27.50
N GLY A 48 -70.80 25.92 26.56
CA GLY A 48 -69.33 25.90 26.53
C GLY A 48 -68.67 25.02 27.61
N PRO A 49 -67.34 25.14 27.79
CA PRO A 49 -66.52 24.24 28.63
C PRO A 49 -66.83 24.23 30.14
N THR A 50 -67.41 25.30 30.66
CA THR A 50 -67.62 25.51 32.11
C THR A 50 -68.70 24.61 32.70
N ALA A 51 -69.54 23.98 31.85
CA ALA A 51 -70.55 23.01 32.28
C ALA A 51 -69.99 21.58 32.49
N ALA A 52 -68.72 21.32 32.18
CA ALA A 52 -68.09 20.00 32.29
C ALA A 52 -67.76 19.53 33.72
N ALA A 53 -68.21 20.26 34.75
CA ALA A 53 -68.07 19.88 36.16
C ALA A 53 -69.38 19.32 36.75
N ALA A 54 -70.22 18.66 35.94
CA ALA A 54 -71.36 17.93 36.46
C ALA A 54 -70.94 16.51 36.90
N PRO A 55 -71.29 16.05 38.12
CA PRO A 55 -70.91 14.73 38.63
C PRO A 55 -71.49 13.59 37.77
N PRO A 56 -70.84 12.40 37.76
CA PRO A 56 -71.37 11.24 37.06
C PRO A 56 -72.70 10.83 37.70
N GLY A 57 -73.82 11.10 37.00
CA GLY A 57 -75.17 10.82 37.47
C GLY A 57 -76.21 11.93 37.23
N SER A 58 -75.81 13.14 36.81
CA SER A 58 -76.79 14.19 36.48
C SER A 58 -77.44 13.94 35.11
N THR A 59 -78.77 13.96 35.05
CA THR A 59 -79.57 13.86 33.83
C THR A 59 -79.19 14.94 32.82
N SER A 60 -79.12 14.53 31.54
CA SER A 60 -78.64 15.19 30.31
C SER A 60 -79.25 16.55 29.93
N SER A 61 -80.01 17.20 30.81
CA SER A 61 -80.84 18.37 30.52
C SER A 61 -80.14 19.74 30.52
N ASN A 62 -78.82 19.80 30.78
CA ASN A 62 -78.10 21.06 31.03
C ASN A 62 -77.01 21.45 30.01
N LEU A 63 -76.92 20.77 28.85
CA LEU A 63 -75.84 20.99 27.87
C LEU A 63 -76.12 22.09 26.83
N ILE A 64 -77.40 22.38 26.56
CA ILE A 64 -77.85 23.33 25.54
C ILE A 64 -78.32 24.63 26.21
N ALA A 65 -77.81 25.78 25.73
CA ALA A 65 -78.16 27.12 26.19
C ALA A 65 -79.34 27.72 25.42
N ALA A 66 -79.43 27.44 24.11
CA ALA A 66 -80.53 27.87 23.25
C ALA A 66 -80.72 26.87 22.10
N ALA A 67 -81.97 26.58 21.75
CA ALA A 67 -82.32 25.77 20.58
C ALA A 67 -83.60 26.31 19.94
N SER A 68 -83.59 26.61 18.63
CA SER A 68 -84.79 26.96 17.87
C SER A 68 -84.69 26.54 16.42
N LEU A 69 -85.79 26.07 15.84
CA LEU A 69 -85.93 25.78 14.40
C LEU A 69 -87.22 26.41 13.88
N LYS A 70 -87.09 27.41 13.01
CA LYS A 70 -88.23 28.13 12.43
C LYS A 70 -88.28 27.89 10.93
N CYS A 71 -89.31 27.20 10.45
CA CYS A 71 -89.52 26.90 9.05
C CYS A 71 -90.73 27.64 8.49
N SER A 72 -90.64 28.04 7.22
CA SER A 72 -91.69 28.68 6.43
C SER A 72 -91.86 27.94 5.11
N GLY A 73 -93.09 27.86 4.60
CA GLY A 73 -93.44 27.08 3.41
C GLY A 73 -94.07 25.73 3.74
N ALA A 74 -93.64 24.67 3.05
CA ALA A 74 -94.17 23.32 3.27
C ALA A 74 -93.76 22.76 4.65
N LEU A 75 -94.66 21.97 5.26
CA LEU A 75 -94.44 21.39 6.59
C LEU A 75 -93.30 20.37 6.54
N VAL A 76 -92.20 20.63 7.24
CA VAL A 76 -91.05 19.73 7.33
C VAL A 76 -91.22 18.79 8.52
N THR A 77 -90.94 17.50 8.34
CA THR A 77 -90.89 16.53 9.45
C THR A 77 -89.47 16.44 9.97
N VAL A 78 -89.30 16.58 11.28
CA VAL A 78 -87.99 16.62 11.93
C VAL A 78 -87.99 15.68 13.14
N GLY A 79 -87.00 14.80 13.18
CA GLY A 79 -86.73 13.97 14.35
C GLY A 79 -85.85 14.72 15.34
N ILE A 80 -86.12 14.58 16.63
CA ILE A 80 -85.30 15.20 17.69
C ILE A 80 -85.01 14.18 18.79
N ASN A 81 -83.82 14.28 19.37
CA ASN A 81 -83.52 13.54 20.59
C ASN A 81 -83.94 14.34 21.81
N SER A 82 -85.15 14.05 22.32
CA SER A 82 -85.73 14.73 23.49
C SER A 82 -84.90 14.61 24.77
N THR A 83 -84.05 13.57 24.88
CA THR A 83 -83.15 13.39 26.04
C THR A 83 -81.98 14.37 26.05
N LEU A 84 -81.55 14.85 24.88
CA LEU A 84 -80.42 15.78 24.72
C LEU A 84 -80.89 17.24 24.61
N LEU A 85 -82.06 17.48 24.00
CA LEU A 85 -82.63 18.82 23.79
C LEU A 85 -83.42 19.35 25.00
N GLY A 86 -83.78 18.53 25.99
CA GLY A 86 -84.44 19.00 27.21
C GLY A 86 -85.78 19.72 26.97
N PRO A 87 -86.14 20.76 27.77
CA PRO A 87 -87.45 21.42 27.71
C PRO A 87 -87.67 22.35 26.49
N PHE A 88 -86.64 22.59 25.64
CA PHE A 88 -86.73 23.52 24.51
C PHE A 88 -87.69 23.06 23.38
N VAL A 89 -88.10 21.79 23.40
CA VAL A 89 -88.89 21.14 22.34
C VAL A 89 -90.26 21.78 22.12
N ALA A 90 -90.96 22.20 23.18
CA ALA A 90 -92.37 22.57 23.07
C ALA A 90 -92.62 24.03 22.64
N SER A 91 -91.65 24.94 22.81
CA SER A 91 -91.85 26.39 22.59
C SER A 91 -90.99 27.02 21.50
N SER A 92 -89.98 26.31 20.98
CA SER A 92 -88.94 26.92 20.13
C SER A 92 -88.91 26.41 18.68
N PHE A 93 -89.82 25.50 18.33
CA PHE A 93 -89.94 24.89 17.00
C PHE A 93 -91.24 25.39 16.34
N HIS A 94 -91.13 26.09 15.20
CA HIS A 94 -92.26 26.66 14.48
C HIS A 94 -92.25 26.23 13.01
N GLY A 95 -93.41 25.82 12.48
CA GLY A 95 -93.53 25.38 11.07
C GLY A 95 -92.93 24.00 10.79
N VAL A 96 -92.78 23.16 11.83
CA VAL A 96 -92.15 21.83 11.76
C VAL A 96 -92.98 20.79 12.53
N LYS A 97 -93.08 19.58 11.98
CA LYS A 97 -93.71 18.41 12.63
C LYS A 97 -92.64 17.58 13.32
N VAL A 98 -92.69 17.53 14.65
CA VAL A 98 -91.77 16.72 15.46
C VAL A 98 -92.25 15.27 15.51
N ALA A 99 -91.39 14.30 15.17
CA ALA A 99 -91.68 12.86 15.21
C ALA A 99 -90.70 12.09 16.10
N ALA A 100 -91.16 10.96 16.66
CA ALA A 100 -90.30 10.01 17.40
C ALA A 100 -89.45 9.22 16.41
N ASP A 101 -88.13 9.19 16.62
CA ASP A 101 -87.20 9.06 15.50
C ASP A 101 -86.42 7.75 15.44
N LEU A 102 -87.06 6.64 15.83
CA LEU A 102 -86.43 5.31 15.83
C LEU A 102 -86.11 4.83 14.40
N ASP A 103 -86.99 5.12 13.44
CA ASP A 103 -86.85 4.71 12.04
C ASP A 103 -85.77 5.50 11.28
N CYS A 104 -85.69 6.81 11.50
CA CYS A 104 -84.63 7.64 10.92
C CYS A 104 -83.27 7.33 11.57
N GLN A 105 -83.25 7.06 12.88
CA GLN A 105 -82.08 6.51 13.56
C GLN A 105 -81.59 5.23 12.89
N GLN A 106 -82.51 4.30 12.59
CA GLN A 106 -82.17 3.06 11.90
C GLN A 106 -81.61 3.31 10.48
N ARG A 107 -82.24 4.18 9.68
CA ARG A 107 -81.76 4.52 8.32
C ARG A 107 -80.42 5.26 8.32
N ALA A 108 -80.24 6.21 9.22
CA ALA A 108 -78.95 6.87 9.47
C ALA A 108 -77.89 5.86 9.95
N SER A 109 -78.30 4.82 10.70
CA SER A 109 -77.42 3.76 11.19
C SER A 109 -77.16 2.60 10.21
N GLY A 110 -77.86 2.54 9.06
CA GLY A 110 -77.60 1.55 8.01
C GLY A 110 -76.18 1.61 7.44
N GLY A 111 -75.48 2.74 7.69
CA GLY A 111 -74.06 2.95 7.45
C GLY A 111 -73.37 3.10 8.79
N SER A 112 -73.29 2.02 9.54
CA SER A 112 -72.93 2.08 10.93
C SER A 112 -71.55 2.73 11.20
N LEU A 113 -71.50 3.74 12.08
CA LEU A 113 -70.25 4.24 12.69
C LEU A 113 -69.77 3.17 13.68
N ARG A 114 -68.80 2.33 13.25
CA ARG A 114 -68.23 1.20 14.03
C ARG A 114 -69.18 0.04 14.37
N GLY A 115 -70.26 -0.19 13.63
CA GLY A 115 -71.27 -1.19 14.04
C GLY A 115 -72.25 -0.67 15.11
N MET A 116 -72.17 0.61 15.49
CA MET A 116 -73.07 1.29 16.44
C MET A 116 -74.10 2.20 15.75
N PRO A 117 -75.31 2.36 16.33
CA PRO A 117 -76.29 3.35 15.89
C PRO A 117 -75.86 4.78 16.22
N VAL A 118 -76.23 5.72 15.35
CA VAL A 118 -75.90 7.16 15.49
C VAL A 118 -77.03 7.89 16.21
N SER A 119 -76.72 8.55 17.33
CA SER A 119 -77.62 9.42 18.08
C SER A 119 -77.37 10.90 17.74
N GLY A 120 -78.19 11.45 16.85
CA GLY A 120 -78.22 12.85 16.46
C GLY A 120 -79.01 13.73 17.43
N LEU A 121 -78.67 15.02 17.47
CA LEU A 121 -79.50 16.04 18.14
C LEU A 121 -80.74 16.37 17.28
N LEU A 122 -80.54 16.58 15.98
CA LEU A 122 -81.55 16.93 14.99
C LEU A 122 -81.47 15.99 13.79
N TYR A 123 -82.62 15.46 13.36
CA TYR A 123 -82.72 14.54 12.23
C TYR A 123 -83.66 15.09 11.15
N LEU A 124 -83.18 15.08 9.91
CA LEU A 124 -83.94 15.42 8.70
C LEU A 124 -84.06 14.15 7.85
N CYS A 125 -85.25 13.53 7.84
CA CYS A 125 -85.49 12.25 7.18
C CYS A 125 -86.71 12.27 6.27
N ASP A 126 -86.60 11.56 5.13
CA ASP A 126 -87.68 11.25 4.18
C ASP A 126 -88.65 12.40 3.89
N SER A 127 -88.07 13.56 3.63
CA SER A 127 -88.83 14.76 3.32
C SER A 127 -89.21 14.77 1.84
N ALA A 128 -90.51 14.73 1.55
CA ALA A 128 -91.08 15.05 0.22
C ALA A 128 -90.94 16.54 -0.14
N VAL A 129 -90.15 17.29 0.65
CA VAL A 129 -89.92 18.73 0.59
C VAL A 129 -88.40 18.95 0.64
N GLU A 130 -87.88 19.83 -0.19
CA GLU A 130 -86.48 20.24 -0.14
C GLU A 130 -86.30 21.27 0.99
N VAL A 131 -85.42 20.97 1.94
CA VAL A 131 -85.20 21.81 3.13
C VAL A 131 -84.02 22.74 2.88
N LEU A 132 -84.28 24.05 2.87
CA LEU A 132 -83.24 25.08 2.81
C LEU A 132 -82.99 25.64 4.22
N LEU A 133 -81.84 25.30 4.80
CA LEU A 133 -81.35 25.89 6.05
C LEU A 133 -80.58 27.18 5.73
N ASP A 134 -81.18 28.31 6.07
CA ASP A 134 -80.64 29.64 5.80
C ASP A 134 -79.87 30.16 7.01
N THR A 135 -78.55 30.33 6.86
CA THR A 135 -77.61 30.80 7.88
C THR A 135 -77.72 30.10 9.25
N PRO A 136 -77.68 28.75 9.32
CA PRO A 136 -77.75 28.05 10.60
C PRO A 136 -76.58 28.42 11.52
N VAL A 137 -76.83 28.53 12.82
CA VAL A 137 -75.80 28.75 13.85
C VAL A 137 -75.82 27.60 14.83
N VAL A 138 -74.79 26.75 14.79
CA VAL A 138 -74.59 25.62 15.71
C VAL A 138 -73.23 25.78 16.38
N GLU A 139 -73.19 26.29 17.62
CA GLU A 139 -71.92 26.57 18.28
C GLU A 139 -71.86 26.13 19.74
N ASP A 140 -70.66 25.74 20.19
CA ASP A 140 -70.34 25.36 21.57
C ASP A 140 -71.19 24.23 22.17
N VAL A 141 -71.77 23.36 21.32
CA VAL A 141 -72.59 22.21 21.75
C VAL A 141 -71.72 21.03 22.15
N TRP A 142 -71.82 20.55 23.39
CA TRP A 142 -70.99 19.47 23.92
C TRP A 142 -71.87 18.25 24.25
N LEU A 143 -71.95 17.31 23.32
CA LEU A 143 -72.61 16.02 23.52
C LEU A 143 -71.63 15.08 24.24
N GLY A 144 -72.02 14.58 25.41
CA GLY A 144 -71.17 13.77 26.28
C GLY A 144 -70.53 12.62 25.53
N VAL A 145 -69.19 12.61 25.45
CA VAL A 145 -68.38 11.50 24.90
C VAL A 145 -68.29 10.39 25.96
N GLY A 146 -69.43 9.90 26.44
CA GLY A 146 -69.53 8.96 27.56
C GLY A 146 -69.36 7.51 27.11
N SER A 147 -68.36 6.83 27.67
CA SER A 147 -68.22 5.36 27.76
C SER A 147 -68.81 4.52 26.60
N GLN A 148 -67.99 4.30 25.57
CA GLN A 148 -67.89 3.05 24.78
C GLN A 148 -69.07 2.50 23.93
N GLN A 149 -70.27 3.10 23.78
CA GLN A 149 -71.34 2.42 22.97
C GLN A 149 -72.24 3.22 21.99
N GLN A 150 -72.16 4.56 21.86
CA GLN A 150 -72.98 5.28 20.84
C GLN A 150 -72.22 6.45 20.18
N ALA A 151 -72.34 6.58 18.85
CA ALA A 151 -71.81 7.72 18.09
C ALA A 151 -72.81 8.88 18.10
N THR A 152 -72.37 10.13 18.35
CA THR A 152 -73.25 11.31 18.42
C THR A 152 -73.07 12.27 17.25
N ALA A 153 -74.15 12.91 16.79
CA ALA A 153 -74.11 13.89 15.72
C ALA A 153 -74.94 15.15 16.04
N LEU A 154 -74.57 16.32 15.51
CA LEU A 154 -75.38 17.54 15.69
C LEU A 154 -76.54 17.56 14.69
N LEU A 155 -76.22 17.33 13.42
CA LEU A 155 -77.19 17.25 12.33
C LEU A 155 -77.09 15.90 11.62
N VAL A 156 -78.21 15.20 11.48
CA VAL A 156 -78.32 13.95 10.73
C VAL A 156 -79.29 14.14 9.57
N VAL A 157 -78.86 13.76 8.37
CA VAL A 157 -79.68 13.76 7.14
C VAL A 157 -79.69 12.33 6.59
N ALA A 158 -80.86 11.69 6.50
CA ALA A 158 -80.94 10.29 6.08
C ALA A 158 -82.21 9.98 5.28
N GLY A 159 -82.26 8.76 4.73
CA GLY A 159 -83.35 8.33 3.84
C GLY A 159 -83.23 8.98 2.47
N GLN A 160 -84.34 9.52 1.93
CA GLN A 160 -84.37 10.27 0.67
C GLN A 160 -84.39 11.80 0.83
N ALA A 161 -84.05 12.31 2.02
CA ALA A 161 -84.10 13.73 2.31
C ALA A 161 -83.14 14.54 1.40
N ARG A 162 -83.61 15.71 0.95
CA ARG A 162 -82.80 16.70 0.23
C ARG A 162 -82.68 17.98 1.06
N VAL A 163 -81.46 18.29 1.48
CA VAL A 163 -81.16 19.41 2.37
C VAL A 163 -80.09 20.30 1.73
N MET A 164 -80.40 21.58 1.62
CA MET A 164 -79.46 22.63 1.23
C MET A 164 -79.20 23.52 2.44
N VAL A 165 -77.94 23.79 2.74
CA VAL A 165 -77.50 24.74 3.77
C VAL A 165 -76.82 25.90 3.07
N SER A 166 -77.27 27.12 3.34
CA SER A 166 -76.75 28.33 2.72
C SER A 166 -76.22 29.28 3.78
N GLY A 167 -74.91 29.54 3.77
CA GLY A 167 -74.23 30.32 4.81
C GLY A 167 -74.30 29.69 6.20
N GLY A 168 -73.95 30.45 7.24
CA GLY A 168 -74.00 29.99 8.63
C GLY A 168 -72.73 29.30 9.11
N ARG A 169 -72.78 28.72 10.32
CA ARG A 169 -71.65 28.06 10.99
C ARG A 169 -72.07 26.89 11.88
N ILE A 170 -71.31 25.81 11.82
CA ILE A 170 -71.29 24.70 12.77
C ILE A 170 -69.90 24.67 13.41
N GLU A 171 -69.73 25.34 14.55
CA GLU A 171 -68.42 25.67 15.11
C GLU A 171 -68.19 25.26 16.58
N ASN A 172 -66.97 24.85 16.92
CA ASN A 172 -66.52 24.61 18.30
C ASN A 172 -67.34 23.58 19.09
N ASN A 173 -67.94 22.62 18.39
CA ASN A 173 -68.78 21.61 19.04
C ASN A 173 -67.96 20.38 19.46
N LYS A 174 -68.45 19.66 20.47
CA LYS A 174 -67.96 18.33 20.87
C LYS A 174 -69.02 17.27 20.65
N ALA A 175 -68.94 16.55 19.53
CA ALA A 175 -69.78 15.41 19.16
C ALA A 175 -68.91 14.41 18.37
N SER A 176 -69.39 13.20 18.07
CA SER A 176 -68.61 12.29 17.20
C SER A 176 -68.39 12.90 15.81
N SER A 177 -69.46 13.35 15.15
CA SER A 177 -69.42 14.11 13.88
C SER A 177 -70.31 15.36 13.97
N ALA A 178 -69.95 16.46 13.30
CA ALA A 178 -70.82 17.63 13.23
C ALA A 178 -72.05 17.35 12.33
N VAL A 179 -71.84 16.74 11.17
CA VAL A 179 -72.91 16.37 10.23
C VAL A 179 -72.77 14.91 9.80
N VAL A 180 -73.88 14.18 9.79
CA VAL A 180 -73.96 12.80 9.29
C VAL A 180 -74.98 12.72 8.17
N VAL A 181 -74.60 12.12 7.04
CA VAL A 181 -75.45 11.91 5.87
C VAL A 181 -75.47 10.41 5.52
N GLY A 182 -76.64 9.81 5.39
CA GLY A 182 -76.79 8.36 5.15
C GLY A 182 -77.85 8.00 4.10
N ASP A 183 -77.85 6.73 3.71
CA ASP A 183 -78.75 6.14 2.71
C ASP A 183 -78.69 6.81 1.32
N GLN A 184 -79.78 7.39 0.80
CA GLN A 184 -79.83 8.11 -0.50
C GLN A 184 -79.93 9.63 -0.31
N ALA A 185 -79.62 10.14 0.88
CA ALA A 185 -79.82 11.54 1.20
C ALA A 185 -78.87 12.45 0.40
N VAL A 186 -79.35 13.65 0.09
CA VAL A 186 -78.60 14.69 -0.60
C VAL A 186 -78.40 15.87 0.34
N LEU A 187 -77.15 16.22 0.62
CA LEU A 187 -76.76 17.40 1.39
C LEU A 187 -75.93 18.34 0.51
N SER A 188 -76.28 19.62 0.47
CA SER A 188 -75.50 20.66 -0.20
C SER A 188 -75.16 21.78 0.79
N LEU A 189 -73.87 21.98 1.10
CA LEU A 189 -73.35 23.09 1.88
C LEU A 189 -72.85 24.17 0.93
N GLN A 190 -73.43 25.37 0.99
CA GLN A 190 -73.20 26.44 0.02
C GLN A 190 -73.03 27.82 0.68
N ASN A 191 -72.55 28.78 -0.10
CA ASN A 191 -72.58 30.21 0.21
C ASN A 191 -71.90 30.58 1.53
N SER A 192 -70.61 30.26 1.66
CA SER A 192 -69.78 30.55 2.85
C SER A 192 -70.20 29.82 4.12
N MET A 193 -70.70 28.58 3.99
CA MET A 193 -70.95 27.72 5.14
C MET A 193 -69.63 27.34 5.81
N SER A 194 -69.59 27.39 7.15
CA SER A 194 -68.42 27.03 7.95
C SER A 194 -68.69 25.80 8.82
N VAL A 195 -67.88 24.75 8.69
CA VAL A 195 -67.84 23.62 9.62
C VAL A 195 -66.46 23.60 10.27
N SER A 196 -66.32 24.27 11.42
CA SER A 196 -64.99 24.60 11.96
C SER A 196 -64.78 24.32 13.45
N GLY A 197 -63.56 23.95 13.85
CA GLY A 197 -63.18 23.84 15.27
C GLY A 197 -63.91 22.74 16.05
N ASN A 198 -64.62 21.85 15.35
CA ASN A 198 -65.34 20.76 16.00
C ASN A 198 -64.32 19.72 16.51
N ARG A 199 -64.63 19.07 17.63
CA ARG A 199 -63.75 18.08 18.27
C ARG A 199 -64.51 16.82 18.66
N GLY A 200 -64.11 15.67 18.12
CA GLY A 200 -64.90 14.44 18.22
C GLY A 200 -64.07 13.17 18.20
N LEU A 201 -64.74 12.02 18.07
CA LEU A 201 -64.10 10.71 17.94
C LEU A 201 -63.87 10.33 16.46
N ASP A 202 -64.89 10.46 15.60
CA ASP A 202 -64.91 9.90 14.25
C ASP A 202 -65.59 10.88 13.25
N GLY A 203 -64.90 11.33 12.19
CA GLY A 203 -65.54 12.12 11.12
C GLY A 203 -66.04 13.50 11.58
N VAL A 204 -65.19 14.25 12.27
CA VAL A 204 -65.58 15.38 13.13
C VAL A 204 -66.25 16.53 12.39
N GLY A 205 -65.95 16.71 11.10
CA GLY A 205 -66.71 17.59 10.22
C GLY A 205 -67.94 16.89 9.64
N VAL A 206 -67.80 16.27 8.47
CA VAL A 206 -68.91 15.66 7.72
C VAL A 206 -68.64 14.17 7.49
N TYR A 207 -69.58 13.32 7.92
CA TYR A 207 -69.60 11.90 7.63
C TYR A 207 -70.68 11.57 6.59
N ALA A 208 -70.29 10.97 5.46
CA ALA A 208 -71.24 10.49 4.46
C ALA A 208 -71.12 8.97 4.28
N ALA A 209 -72.26 8.28 4.29
CA ALA A 209 -72.31 6.82 4.24
C ALA A 209 -73.27 6.30 3.16
N GLN A 210 -73.09 5.04 2.76
CA GLN A 210 -73.96 4.32 1.81
C GLN A 210 -73.96 5.02 0.44
N ASN A 211 -75.12 5.43 -0.11
CA ASN A 211 -75.20 6.14 -1.41
C ASN A 211 -75.45 7.65 -1.23
N ALA A 212 -75.14 8.21 -0.05
CA ALA A 212 -75.34 9.62 0.22
C ALA A 212 -74.57 10.50 -0.78
N SER A 213 -75.18 11.62 -1.16
CA SER A 213 -74.56 12.63 -2.03
C SER A 213 -74.32 13.92 -1.25
N VAL A 214 -73.06 14.33 -1.12
CA VAL A 214 -72.68 15.56 -0.41
C VAL A 214 -71.98 16.53 -1.35
N SER A 215 -72.46 17.77 -1.45
CA SER A 215 -71.80 18.85 -2.19
C SER A 215 -71.38 19.94 -1.22
N ILE A 216 -70.12 20.37 -1.29
CA ILE A 216 -69.57 21.50 -0.52
C ILE A 216 -69.06 22.51 -1.54
N ILE A 217 -69.76 23.63 -1.64
CA ILE A 217 -69.55 24.64 -2.69
C ILE A 217 -69.36 26.01 -2.03
N ASP A 218 -68.32 26.74 -2.42
CA ASP A 218 -67.99 28.07 -1.87
C ASP A 218 -68.00 28.10 -0.33
N SER A 219 -67.47 27.05 0.32
CA SER A 219 -67.61 26.80 1.77
C SER A 219 -66.31 26.24 2.38
N ARG A 220 -66.25 26.15 3.72
CA ARG A 220 -65.05 25.69 4.44
C ARG A 220 -65.34 24.60 5.49
N VAL A 221 -64.47 23.60 5.53
CA VAL A 221 -64.41 22.56 6.57
C VAL A 221 -63.01 22.60 7.17
N ASP A 222 -62.85 23.27 8.32
CA ASP A 222 -61.53 23.57 8.84
C ASP A 222 -61.32 23.36 10.35
N ASN A 223 -60.08 23.14 10.78
CA ASN A 223 -59.70 23.05 12.19
C ASN A 223 -60.46 21.98 12.99
N ASN A 224 -61.02 20.96 12.33
CA ASN A 224 -61.75 19.89 13.01
C ASN A 224 -60.76 18.83 13.54
N THR A 225 -60.93 18.38 14.78
CA THR A 225 -59.98 17.50 15.47
C THR A 225 -60.65 16.20 15.94
N ALA A 226 -60.25 15.07 15.36
CA ALA A 226 -60.62 13.73 15.80
C ALA A 226 -59.62 13.19 16.84
N VAL A 227 -60.10 12.97 18.06
CA VAL A 227 -59.32 12.44 19.19
C VAL A 227 -59.52 10.92 19.24
N GLY A 228 -58.54 10.16 18.74
CA GLY A 228 -58.58 8.71 18.83
C GLY A 228 -58.56 8.23 20.30
N THR A 229 -59.59 7.48 20.72
CA THR A 229 -59.54 6.73 21.99
C THR A 229 -58.55 5.60 21.81
N GLY A 230 -57.47 5.57 22.61
CA GLY A 230 -56.41 4.56 22.57
C GLY A 230 -56.82 3.15 23.03
N GLY A 231 -57.99 2.67 22.60
CA GLY A 231 -58.49 1.33 22.86
C GLY A 231 -57.97 0.32 21.83
N MET A 232 -57.69 -0.89 22.31
CA MET A 232 -57.04 -2.01 21.61
C MET A 232 -57.96 -2.76 20.63
N LEU A 233 -59.22 -2.29 20.45
CA LEU A 233 -60.17 -2.87 19.50
C LEU A 233 -60.13 -2.08 18.19
N SER A 234 -59.50 -2.71 17.20
CA SER A 234 -59.39 -2.29 15.81
C SER A 234 -60.68 -1.69 15.26
N LEU A 235 -60.58 -0.49 14.67
CA LEU A 235 -60.94 -0.24 13.25
C LEU A 235 -60.40 1.15 12.87
N GLN A 236 -59.44 1.15 11.94
CA GLN A 236 -58.67 2.30 11.46
C GLN A 236 -59.48 3.22 10.51
N THR A 237 -60.68 3.62 10.91
CA THR A 237 -61.67 4.27 10.04
C THR A 237 -62.11 5.62 10.59
N SER A 238 -61.24 6.63 10.53
CA SER A 238 -61.63 8.00 10.88
C SER A 238 -60.89 9.04 10.03
N GLY A 239 -61.61 10.11 9.66
CA GLY A 239 -61.10 11.32 8.99
C GLY A 239 -61.33 12.54 9.87
N GLY A 240 -60.41 13.51 9.87
CA GLY A 240 -60.54 14.73 10.69
C GLY A 240 -61.59 15.71 10.15
N GLY A 241 -61.61 15.94 8.83
CA GLY A 241 -62.60 16.81 8.18
C GLY A 241 -63.76 16.04 7.56
N LEU A 242 -63.47 15.14 6.62
CA LEU A 242 -64.45 14.35 5.87
C LEU A 242 -64.21 12.85 6.07
N LEU A 243 -65.27 12.10 6.36
CA LEU A 243 -65.27 10.64 6.44
C LEU A 243 -66.30 10.07 5.46
N LEU A 244 -65.89 9.15 4.58
CA LEU A 244 -66.75 8.48 3.62
C LEU A 244 -66.73 6.96 3.77
N SER A 245 -67.90 6.36 3.65
CA SER A 245 -68.12 4.92 3.71
C SER A 245 -69.18 4.50 2.68
N GLY A 246 -69.02 3.32 2.08
CA GLY A 246 -69.87 2.84 0.99
C GLY A 246 -69.75 3.67 -0.29
N SER A 247 -70.74 3.55 -1.18
CA SER A 247 -70.79 4.19 -2.50
C SER A 247 -71.11 5.69 -2.48
N ALA A 248 -70.71 6.41 -1.43
CA ALA A 248 -71.03 7.82 -1.23
C ALA A 248 -70.39 8.67 -2.32
N LYS A 249 -71.09 9.74 -2.74
CA LYS A 249 -70.63 10.68 -3.76
C LYS A 249 -70.37 12.03 -3.13
N VAL A 250 -69.17 12.57 -3.31
CA VAL A 250 -68.83 13.90 -2.76
C VAL A 250 -68.21 14.82 -3.79
N LEU A 251 -68.72 16.04 -3.85
CA LEU A 251 -68.18 17.16 -4.61
C LEU A 251 -67.67 18.25 -3.66
N LEU A 252 -66.38 18.58 -3.75
CA LEU A 252 -65.79 19.77 -3.14
C LEU A 252 -65.43 20.76 -4.24
N GLN A 253 -66.10 21.90 -4.29
CA GLN A 253 -65.93 22.91 -5.35
C GLN A 253 -65.73 24.30 -4.77
N ASN A 254 -64.73 25.04 -5.25
CA ASN A 254 -64.43 26.41 -4.78
C ASN A 254 -64.34 26.52 -3.24
N SER A 255 -63.86 25.47 -2.59
CA SER A 255 -64.00 25.29 -1.14
C SER A 255 -62.66 24.94 -0.49
N SER A 256 -62.60 25.00 0.84
CA SER A 256 -61.38 24.66 1.59
C SER A 256 -61.60 23.54 2.62
N LEU A 257 -60.68 22.58 2.65
CA LEU A 257 -60.54 21.55 3.67
C LEU A 257 -59.19 21.74 4.37
N SER A 258 -59.16 22.43 5.51
CA SER A 258 -57.87 22.89 6.08
C SER A 258 -57.70 22.77 7.59
N GLY A 259 -56.49 22.51 8.08
CA GLY A 259 -56.22 22.48 9.52
C GLY A 259 -56.87 21.29 10.26
N ASN A 260 -57.44 20.33 9.54
CA ASN A 260 -58.12 19.21 10.18
C ASN A 260 -57.10 18.17 10.67
N THR A 261 -57.33 17.61 11.85
CA THR A 261 -56.38 16.73 12.54
C THR A 261 -57.04 15.42 12.94
N ASN A 262 -56.38 14.29 12.68
CA ASN A 262 -56.80 12.95 13.10
C ASN A 262 -55.57 12.07 13.37
N GLY A 263 -55.72 11.02 14.16
CA GLY A 263 -54.68 10.00 14.36
C GLY A 263 -54.44 9.04 13.18
N PHE A 264 -55.33 9.02 12.19
CA PHE A 264 -55.23 8.19 10.99
C PHE A 264 -55.17 9.07 9.73
N ALA A 265 -56.27 9.69 9.28
CA ALA A 265 -56.32 10.55 8.09
C ALA A 265 -56.77 11.99 8.42
N GLY A 266 -55.92 12.98 8.15
CA GLY A 266 -56.11 14.35 8.64
C GLY A 266 -57.31 15.05 8.01
N GLY A 267 -57.27 15.23 6.68
CA GLY A 267 -58.33 15.90 5.93
C GLY A 267 -59.49 14.97 5.60
N TRP A 268 -59.22 13.99 4.73
CA TRP A 268 -60.23 13.14 4.11
C TRP A 268 -59.92 11.66 4.31
N TYR A 269 -60.89 10.88 4.77
CA TYR A 269 -60.85 9.41 4.74
C TYR A 269 -61.98 8.87 3.86
N ALA A 270 -61.67 8.04 2.87
CA ALA A 270 -62.69 7.37 2.07
C ALA A 270 -62.42 5.88 1.88
N LYS A 271 -63.50 5.09 1.90
CA LYS A 271 -63.49 3.62 1.83
C LYS A 271 -64.73 3.08 1.09
N GLN A 272 -64.60 1.92 0.42
CA GLN A 272 -65.70 1.12 -0.16
C GLN A 272 -66.44 1.74 -1.37
N TYR A 273 -65.78 1.89 -2.51
CA TYR A 273 -66.38 2.33 -3.79
C TYR A 273 -67.00 3.75 -3.82
N SER A 274 -66.55 4.65 -2.96
CA SER A 274 -66.93 6.07 -3.01
C SER A 274 -66.38 6.77 -4.27
N SER A 275 -67.12 7.77 -4.76
CA SER A 275 -66.71 8.64 -5.86
C SER A 275 -66.54 10.08 -5.38
N ILE A 276 -65.34 10.64 -5.58
CA ILE A 276 -64.95 11.91 -4.99
C ILE A 276 -64.40 12.85 -6.06
N ILE A 277 -64.91 14.07 -6.09
CA ILE A 277 -64.49 15.11 -7.04
C ILE A 277 -64.08 16.36 -6.26
N ILE A 278 -62.86 16.84 -6.49
CA ILE A 278 -62.33 18.09 -5.95
C ILE A 278 -62.01 19.04 -7.11
N ARG A 279 -62.60 20.24 -7.10
CA ARG A 279 -62.45 21.25 -8.17
C ARG A 279 -62.18 22.62 -7.58
N ASN A 280 -61.21 23.35 -8.12
CA ASN A 280 -60.94 24.74 -7.74
C ASN A 280 -60.83 24.93 -6.21
N SER A 281 -60.28 23.95 -5.50
CA SER A 281 -60.38 23.88 -4.03
C SER A 281 -59.01 23.77 -3.37
N LEU A 282 -58.96 24.08 -2.07
CA LEU A 282 -57.75 24.04 -1.25
C LEU A 282 -57.84 22.95 -0.19
N VAL A 283 -56.89 22.02 -0.17
CA VAL A 283 -56.73 21.02 0.89
C VAL A 283 -55.39 21.26 1.58
N SER A 284 -55.40 21.92 2.74
CA SER A 284 -54.15 22.42 3.32
C SER A 284 -53.98 22.28 4.82
N ASN A 285 -52.75 22.08 5.28
CA ASN A 285 -52.40 22.04 6.70
C ASN A 285 -53.17 20.96 7.49
N ASN A 286 -53.61 19.90 6.81
CA ASN A 286 -54.27 18.78 7.48
C ASN A 286 -53.21 17.82 8.04
N THR A 287 -53.46 17.27 9.22
CA THR A 287 -52.49 16.53 10.02
C THR A 287 -53.00 15.14 10.35
N ALA A 288 -52.36 14.12 9.80
CA ALA A 288 -52.45 12.74 10.22
C ALA A 288 -51.38 12.47 11.30
N ALA A 289 -51.72 12.73 12.56
CA ALA A 289 -50.81 12.60 13.70
C ALA A 289 -50.62 11.13 14.13
N GLN A 290 -49.44 10.79 14.66
CA GLN A 290 -49.26 9.47 15.27
C GLN A 290 -50.02 9.42 16.59
N ASN A 291 -50.75 8.34 16.85
CA ASN A 291 -51.29 8.06 18.18
C ASN A 291 -50.83 6.66 18.65
N LYS A 292 -51.08 6.32 19.92
CA LYS A 292 -50.66 5.02 20.50
C LYS A 292 -51.24 3.80 19.78
N ALA A 293 -52.33 3.96 19.01
CA ALA A 293 -53.10 2.88 18.41
C ALA A 293 -52.92 2.76 16.88
N ALA A 294 -52.41 3.79 16.19
CA ALA A 294 -52.34 3.83 14.74
C ALA A 294 -51.20 4.73 14.21
N ARG A 295 -50.71 4.36 13.03
CA ARG A 295 -49.80 5.15 12.20
C ARG A 295 -50.65 6.17 11.41
N GLY A 296 -50.22 7.43 11.33
CA GLY A 296 -50.91 8.47 10.56
C GLY A 296 -50.63 8.37 9.06
N TYR A 297 -51.68 8.16 8.26
CA TYR A 297 -51.62 8.01 6.80
C TYR A 297 -52.56 9.00 6.11
N GLY A 298 -52.14 9.65 5.03
CA GLY A 298 -53.03 10.54 4.29
C GLY A 298 -53.31 11.83 5.06
N GLY A 299 -52.29 12.70 5.18
CA GLY A 299 -52.43 13.98 5.86
C GLY A 299 -53.57 14.81 5.26
N GLY A 300 -53.56 14.97 3.93
CA GLY A 300 -54.66 15.53 3.17
C GLY A 300 -55.76 14.51 2.89
N VAL A 301 -55.41 13.42 2.19
CA VAL A 301 -56.36 12.44 1.66
C VAL A 301 -55.92 11.00 1.93
N TYR A 302 -56.85 10.14 2.33
CA TYR A 302 -56.71 8.69 2.40
C TYR A 302 -57.77 7.99 1.55
N LEU A 303 -57.33 7.15 0.60
CA LEU A 303 -58.16 6.39 -0.34
C LEU A 303 -57.86 4.89 -0.24
N SER A 304 -58.91 4.07 -0.12
CA SER A 304 -58.80 2.62 -0.05
C SER A 304 -60.01 1.91 -0.65
N GLU A 305 -59.84 0.64 -1.05
CA GLU A 305 -60.91 -0.29 -1.46
C GLU A 305 -61.66 0.15 -2.72
N SER A 306 -60.94 0.22 -3.84
CA SER A 306 -61.51 0.48 -5.18
C SER A 306 -62.23 1.82 -5.33
N ASN A 307 -61.91 2.80 -4.49
CA ASN A 307 -62.40 4.17 -4.62
C ASN A 307 -61.84 4.87 -5.85
N ALA A 308 -62.61 5.82 -6.40
CA ALA A 308 -62.16 6.72 -7.45
C ALA A 308 -62.21 8.18 -6.95
N MET A 309 -61.08 8.87 -6.99
CA MET A 309 -61.00 10.30 -6.72
C MET A 309 -60.42 11.07 -7.90
N SER A 310 -61.05 12.18 -8.27
CA SER A 310 -60.55 13.14 -9.24
C SER A 310 -60.30 14.51 -8.61
N ILE A 311 -59.10 15.05 -8.77
CA ILE A 311 -58.69 16.37 -8.31
C ILE A 311 -58.32 17.21 -9.52
N SER A 312 -58.93 18.38 -9.66
CA SER A 312 -58.66 19.29 -10.78
C SER A 312 -58.60 20.75 -10.35
N ASN A 313 -57.70 21.54 -10.95
CA ASN A 313 -57.53 22.96 -10.66
C ASN A 313 -57.40 23.28 -9.16
N SER A 314 -56.81 22.37 -8.37
CA SER A 314 -56.85 22.44 -6.91
C SER A 314 -55.45 22.44 -6.32
N THR A 315 -55.35 22.82 -5.05
CA THR A 315 -54.07 22.88 -4.33
C THR A 315 -54.11 22.00 -3.08
N LEU A 316 -53.17 21.07 -2.97
CA LEU A 316 -52.92 20.23 -1.80
C LEU A 316 -51.60 20.66 -1.18
N GLN A 317 -51.63 21.43 -0.08
CA GLN A 317 -50.40 22.02 0.46
C GLN A 317 -50.22 21.94 1.97
N GLY A 318 -48.96 21.80 2.43
CA GLY A 318 -48.65 21.84 3.86
C GLY A 318 -49.27 20.70 4.67
N ASN A 319 -49.72 19.62 4.03
CA ASN A 319 -50.33 18.50 4.73
C ASN A 319 -49.26 17.58 5.31
N PHE A 320 -49.51 17.07 6.51
CA PHE A 320 -48.55 16.28 7.27
C PHE A 320 -49.10 14.89 7.57
N ALA A 321 -48.30 13.86 7.29
CA ALA A 321 -48.55 12.49 7.73
C ALA A 321 -47.39 11.98 8.59
N SER A 322 -47.70 11.51 9.81
CA SER A 322 -46.70 10.96 10.71
C SER A 322 -46.07 9.65 10.21
N PHE A 323 -46.64 9.03 9.17
CA PHE A 323 -46.10 7.84 8.51
C PHE A 323 -45.96 8.06 6.99
N SER A 324 -47.04 7.98 6.20
CA SER A 324 -46.94 8.08 4.73
C SER A 324 -48.12 8.80 4.08
N GLY A 325 -47.89 9.38 2.90
CA GLY A 325 -48.94 10.07 2.14
C GLY A 325 -49.28 11.43 2.73
N GLY A 326 -48.35 12.38 2.73
CA GLY A 326 -48.59 13.72 3.30
C GLY A 326 -49.77 14.40 2.62
N ALA A 327 -49.75 14.53 1.30
CA ALA A 327 -50.90 15.00 0.53
C ALA A 327 -51.94 13.91 0.32
N ALA A 328 -51.54 12.72 -0.15
CA ALA A 328 -52.44 11.61 -0.40
C ALA A 328 -51.83 10.22 -0.11
N PHE A 329 -52.64 9.33 0.44
CA PHE A 329 -52.34 7.90 0.62
C PHE A 329 -53.38 7.07 -0.15
N VAL A 330 -52.95 6.16 -1.03
CA VAL A 330 -53.79 5.39 -1.94
C VAL A 330 -53.45 3.89 -1.84
N ARG A 331 -54.44 3.04 -1.52
CA ARG A 331 -54.22 1.59 -1.37
C ARG A 331 -55.41 0.73 -1.82
N HIS A 332 -55.20 -0.59 -1.85
CA HIS A 332 -56.21 -1.61 -2.19
C HIS A 332 -57.00 -1.30 -3.48
N SER A 333 -56.31 -1.27 -4.63
CA SER A 333 -56.90 -1.06 -5.96
C SER A 333 -57.68 0.26 -6.12
N ALA A 334 -57.37 1.29 -5.33
CA ALA A 334 -57.96 2.62 -5.49
C ALA A 334 -57.32 3.40 -6.64
N ASN A 335 -58.08 4.35 -7.21
CA ASN A 335 -57.67 5.19 -8.33
C ASN A 335 -57.72 6.66 -7.94
N LEU A 336 -56.58 7.35 -8.11
CA LEU A 336 -56.47 8.80 -7.91
C LEU A 336 -56.02 9.46 -9.20
N SER A 337 -56.82 10.39 -9.72
CA SER A 337 -56.51 11.21 -10.89
C SER A 337 -56.35 12.67 -10.47
N ILE A 338 -55.24 13.29 -10.85
CA ILE A 338 -54.92 14.69 -10.53
C ILE A 338 -54.59 15.42 -11.84
N SER A 339 -55.24 16.55 -12.09
CA SER A 339 -55.03 17.36 -13.29
C SER A 339 -54.96 18.84 -12.97
N ALA A 340 -54.09 19.60 -13.67
CA ALA A 340 -53.96 21.04 -13.52
C ALA A 340 -53.90 21.54 -12.05
N SER A 341 -53.25 20.77 -11.18
CA SER A 341 -53.28 20.99 -9.72
C SER A 341 -51.87 21.14 -9.14
N THR A 342 -51.78 21.61 -7.90
CA THR A 342 -50.50 21.77 -7.20
C THR A 342 -50.46 20.94 -5.92
N LEU A 343 -49.45 20.09 -5.76
CA LEU A 343 -49.12 19.37 -4.52
C LEU A 343 -47.82 19.94 -3.96
N ALA A 344 -47.93 20.83 -2.97
CA ALA A 344 -46.80 21.63 -2.49
C ALA A 344 -46.51 21.46 -0.99
N ASP A 345 -45.23 21.39 -0.63
CA ASP A 345 -44.77 21.52 0.75
C ASP A 345 -45.43 20.53 1.72
N ASN A 346 -45.79 19.34 1.22
CA ASN A 346 -46.34 18.26 2.06
C ASN A 346 -45.20 17.47 2.70
N LEU A 347 -45.45 16.96 3.90
CA LEU A 347 -44.45 16.29 4.73
C LEU A 347 -44.93 14.90 5.15
N ALA A 348 -44.06 13.90 4.98
CA ALA A 348 -44.26 12.56 5.53
C ALA A 348 -42.99 12.07 6.23
N ASN A 349 -43.16 11.40 7.37
CA ASN A 349 -42.00 10.87 8.11
C ASN A 349 -41.38 9.64 7.45
N ILE A 350 -42.09 8.91 6.59
CA ILE A 350 -41.59 7.69 5.99
C ILE A 350 -41.68 7.77 4.46
N TYR A 351 -42.85 7.56 3.84
CA TYR A 351 -42.96 7.44 2.38
C TYR A 351 -43.96 8.41 1.76
N GLY A 352 -43.69 8.88 0.54
CA GLY A 352 -44.69 9.54 -0.29
C GLY A 352 -45.23 10.83 0.32
N ALA A 353 -44.38 11.84 0.50
CA ALA A 353 -44.84 13.08 1.14
C ALA A 353 -45.90 13.82 0.31
N GLY A 354 -45.76 13.83 -1.02
CA GLY A 354 -46.86 14.13 -1.92
C GLY A 354 -47.86 12.98 -1.91
N ILE A 355 -47.51 11.86 -2.54
CA ILE A 355 -48.43 10.72 -2.73
C ILE A 355 -47.74 9.41 -2.33
N TYR A 356 -48.43 8.54 -1.58
CA TYR A 356 -48.01 7.15 -1.43
C TYR A 356 -49.07 6.21 -2.00
N CYS A 357 -48.69 5.39 -2.98
CA CYS A 357 -49.55 4.46 -3.69
C CYS A 357 -49.09 3.02 -3.47
N GLN A 358 -49.99 2.12 -3.08
CA GLN A 358 -49.66 0.71 -2.87
C GLN A 358 -50.77 -0.28 -3.27
N GLU A 359 -50.46 -1.58 -3.27
CA GLU A 359 -51.44 -2.68 -3.38
C GLU A 359 -52.31 -2.58 -4.65
N ASN A 360 -51.64 -2.62 -5.82
CA ASN A 360 -52.27 -2.60 -7.14
C ASN A 360 -53.15 -1.38 -7.44
N SER A 361 -52.94 -0.28 -6.70
CA SER A 361 -53.64 1.00 -6.90
C SER A 361 -53.03 1.79 -8.06
N THR A 362 -53.79 2.72 -8.62
CA THR A 362 -53.35 3.57 -9.74
C THR A 362 -53.36 5.05 -9.35
N VAL A 363 -52.27 5.75 -9.68
CA VAL A 363 -52.19 7.22 -9.61
C VAL A 363 -51.91 7.76 -11.00
N GLU A 364 -52.73 8.71 -11.43
CA GLU A 364 -52.57 9.45 -12.68
C GLU A 364 -52.39 10.95 -12.39
N THR A 365 -51.34 11.55 -12.94
CA THR A 365 -51.06 12.98 -12.84
C THR A 365 -50.93 13.57 -14.24
N ALA A 366 -51.67 14.64 -14.53
CA ALA A 366 -51.81 15.18 -15.88
C ALA A 366 -51.87 16.71 -15.93
N ALA A 367 -51.85 17.26 -17.16
CA ALA A 367 -52.24 18.64 -17.47
C ALA A 367 -51.50 19.73 -16.67
N ARG A 368 -50.16 19.70 -16.68
CA ARG A 368 -49.27 20.66 -15.97
C ARG A 368 -49.46 20.68 -14.45
N THR A 369 -49.77 19.51 -13.88
CA THR A 369 -49.76 19.35 -12.43
C THR A 369 -48.35 19.54 -11.87
N LEU A 370 -48.22 20.31 -10.79
CA LEU A 370 -46.97 20.65 -10.12
C LEU A 370 -46.84 19.90 -8.79
N LEU A 371 -45.79 19.08 -8.63
CA LEU A 371 -45.40 18.47 -7.36
C LEU A 371 -44.12 19.12 -6.87
N ARG A 372 -44.22 19.99 -5.86
CA ARG A 372 -43.10 20.83 -5.41
C ARG A 372 -42.83 20.80 -3.91
N GLY A 373 -41.56 20.81 -3.50
CA GLY A 373 -41.19 21.10 -2.11
C GLY A 373 -41.64 20.03 -1.11
N ASN A 374 -42.08 18.88 -1.60
CA ASN A 374 -42.53 17.80 -0.73
C ASN A 374 -41.30 17.14 -0.09
N ARG A 375 -41.43 16.74 1.16
CA ARG A 375 -40.32 16.17 1.95
C ARG A 375 -40.70 14.87 2.61
N ALA A 376 -40.01 13.79 2.26
CA ALA A 376 -40.11 12.50 2.94
C ALA A 376 -38.81 12.24 3.70
N LEU A 377 -38.85 11.76 4.94
CA LEU A 377 -37.59 11.42 5.63
C LEU A 377 -36.97 10.13 5.09
N ASN A 378 -37.79 9.18 4.58
CA ASN A 378 -37.28 7.96 3.97
C ASN A 378 -37.34 8.02 2.44
N SER A 379 -38.44 7.68 1.76
CA SER A 379 -38.39 7.54 0.29
C SER A 379 -39.58 8.15 -0.45
N GLY A 380 -39.32 8.64 -1.67
CA GLY A 380 -40.30 9.18 -2.62
C GLY A 380 -40.99 10.44 -2.12
N ALA A 381 -40.31 11.58 -2.14
CA ALA A 381 -40.91 12.78 -1.56
C ALA A 381 -42.05 13.34 -2.41
N GLY A 382 -41.94 13.34 -3.74
CA GLY A 382 -43.09 13.60 -4.60
C GLY A 382 -44.08 12.44 -4.57
N LEU A 383 -43.63 11.23 -4.92
CA LEU A 383 -44.47 10.03 -4.95
C LEU A 383 -43.70 8.76 -4.60
N THR A 384 -44.32 7.86 -3.85
CA THR A 384 -43.86 6.48 -3.69
C THR A 384 -44.89 5.50 -4.25
N ALA A 385 -44.43 4.47 -4.98
CA ALA A 385 -45.24 3.37 -5.47
C ALA A 385 -44.70 2.01 -4.97
N SER A 386 -45.56 1.19 -4.37
CA SER A 386 -45.23 -0.13 -3.80
C SER A 386 -46.25 -1.21 -4.17
N GLY A 387 -45.92 -2.49 -4.02
CA GLY A 387 -46.89 -3.59 -4.13
C GLY A 387 -47.65 -3.63 -5.45
N SER A 388 -46.93 -3.62 -6.58
CA SER A 388 -47.49 -3.60 -7.94
C SER A 388 -48.33 -2.36 -8.29
N ALA A 389 -48.14 -1.24 -7.60
CA ALA A 389 -48.80 0.03 -7.92
C ALA A 389 -48.45 0.52 -9.34
N LYS A 390 -49.40 1.22 -9.97
CA LYS A 390 -49.25 1.82 -11.31
C LYS A 390 -49.27 3.34 -11.21
N VAL A 391 -48.25 3.98 -11.77
CA VAL A 391 -48.13 5.44 -11.83
C VAL A 391 -48.07 5.88 -13.28
N ILE A 392 -48.94 6.82 -13.64
CA ILE A 392 -49.00 7.45 -14.95
C ILE A 392 -48.78 8.96 -14.74
N ALA A 393 -47.79 9.54 -15.40
CA ALA A 393 -47.55 10.99 -15.35
C ALA A 393 -47.37 11.55 -16.76
N VAL A 394 -48.22 12.51 -17.12
CA VAL A 394 -48.22 13.15 -18.45
C VAL A 394 -48.23 14.66 -18.30
N ASP A 395 -47.31 15.36 -18.94
CA ASP A 395 -47.24 16.83 -18.88
C ASP A 395 -47.15 17.36 -17.44
N THR A 396 -46.30 16.81 -16.57
CA THR A 396 -46.18 17.23 -15.16
C THR A 396 -44.81 17.77 -14.79
N ILE A 397 -44.75 18.58 -13.73
CA ILE A 397 -43.53 19.20 -13.21
C ILE A 397 -43.28 18.73 -11.78
N TRP A 398 -42.08 18.21 -11.52
CA TRP A 398 -41.64 17.69 -10.23
C TRP A 398 -40.37 18.44 -9.81
N GLN A 399 -40.46 19.28 -8.78
CA GLN A 399 -39.29 20.09 -8.41
C GLN A 399 -39.09 20.32 -6.91
N HIS A 400 -37.84 20.47 -6.47
CA HIS A 400 -37.50 20.73 -5.07
C HIS A 400 -38.01 19.67 -4.07
N ASN A 401 -38.26 18.44 -4.53
CA ASN A 401 -38.69 17.38 -3.63
C ASN A 401 -37.46 16.70 -3.00
N THR A 402 -37.52 16.42 -1.70
CA THR A 402 -36.37 15.95 -0.91
C THR A 402 -36.68 14.66 -0.14
N ALA A 403 -35.92 13.59 -0.41
CA ALA A 403 -36.03 12.28 0.24
C ALA A 403 -34.66 11.66 0.59
N THR A 404 -34.64 10.51 1.27
CA THR A 404 -33.44 9.65 1.32
C THR A 404 -33.23 8.95 -0.03
N SER A 405 -34.25 8.31 -0.59
CA SER A 405 -34.23 7.74 -1.94
C SER A 405 -35.42 8.21 -2.79
N GLY A 406 -35.21 8.52 -4.06
CA GLY A 406 -36.27 8.99 -4.95
C GLY A 406 -36.78 10.38 -4.55
N GLY A 407 -35.96 11.43 -4.72
CA GLY A 407 -36.36 12.79 -4.34
C GLY A 407 -37.69 13.18 -5.00
N GLY A 408 -37.82 12.93 -6.31
CA GLY A 408 -39.11 13.01 -7.01
C GLY A 408 -39.98 11.78 -6.77
N LEU A 409 -39.56 10.61 -7.28
CA LEU A 409 -40.33 9.37 -7.26
C LEU A 409 -39.50 8.19 -6.73
N TYR A 410 -40.15 7.31 -5.96
CA TYR A 410 -39.61 6.02 -5.54
C TYR A 410 -40.50 4.87 -5.98
N MET A 411 -39.96 3.95 -6.77
CA MET A 411 -40.65 2.76 -7.30
C MET A 411 -40.10 1.50 -6.62
N TYR A 412 -40.98 0.72 -5.99
CA TYR A 412 -40.62 -0.44 -5.17
C TYR A 412 -41.62 -1.60 -5.36
N GLU A 413 -41.19 -2.84 -5.11
CA GLU A 413 -42.03 -4.06 -5.19
C GLU A 413 -42.87 -4.20 -6.49
N PHE A 414 -42.22 -4.50 -7.62
CA PHE A 414 -42.89 -4.81 -8.90
C PHE A 414 -43.78 -3.67 -9.47
N SER A 415 -43.60 -2.44 -8.99
CA SER A 415 -44.41 -1.30 -9.40
C SER A 415 -44.03 -0.83 -10.82
N ARG A 416 -44.97 -0.12 -11.48
CA ARG A 416 -44.82 0.33 -12.87
C ARG A 416 -45.01 1.83 -12.99
N LEU A 417 -44.04 2.50 -13.61
CA LEU A 417 -44.08 3.92 -13.93
C LEU A 417 -44.13 4.14 -15.45
N SER A 418 -45.06 4.97 -15.90
CA SER A 418 -45.16 5.46 -17.27
C SER A 418 -45.15 7.00 -17.27
N MET A 419 -44.10 7.61 -17.81
CA MET A 419 -43.95 9.06 -17.89
C MET A 419 -43.82 9.53 -19.34
N HIS A 420 -44.61 10.54 -19.71
CA HIS A 420 -44.53 11.21 -21.01
C HIS A 420 -44.53 12.73 -20.85
N ASN A 421 -43.60 13.42 -21.53
CA ASN A 421 -43.48 14.89 -21.56
C ASN A 421 -43.44 15.57 -20.17
N ASN A 422 -42.64 15.04 -19.25
CA ASN A 422 -42.52 15.57 -17.88
C ASN A 422 -41.21 16.33 -17.67
N THR A 423 -41.20 17.22 -16.68
CA THR A 423 -39.98 17.90 -16.20
C THR A 423 -39.73 17.54 -14.74
N LEU A 424 -38.57 16.94 -14.45
CA LEU A 424 -38.13 16.62 -13.09
C LEU A 424 -36.83 17.37 -12.79
N GLN A 425 -36.90 18.41 -11.96
CA GLN A 425 -35.76 19.31 -11.75
C GLN A 425 -35.50 19.64 -10.30
N GLN A 426 -34.23 19.82 -9.92
CA GLN A 426 -33.86 20.27 -8.57
C GLN A 426 -34.42 19.38 -7.45
N ASN A 427 -34.59 18.08 -7.71
CA ASN A 427 -34.97 17.11 -6.70
C ASN A 427 -33.71 16.52 -6.04
N THR A 428 -33.80 16.26 -4.74
CA THR A 428 -32.65 15.87 -3.92
C THR A 428 -32.93 14.56 -3.21
N ALA A 429 -32.03 13.60 -3.36
CA ALA A 429 -31.98 12.37 -2.58
C ALA A 429 -30.67 12.33 -1.79
N THR A 430 -30.65 11.78 -0.58
CA THR A 430 -29.37 11.58 0.13
C THR A 430 -28.69 10.27 -0.27
N GLU A 431 -29.39 9.31 -0.88
CA GLU A 431 -28.85 8.03 -1.33
C GLU A 431 -28.94 7.87 -2.84
N SER A 432 -30.12 7.54 -3.38
CA SER A 432 -30.26 7.14 -4.78
C SER A 432 -31.42 7.85 -5.48
N GLY A 433 -31.24 8.19 -6.76
CA GLY A 433 -32.34 8.67 -7.60
C GLY A 433 -32.85 10.03 -7.16
N GLY A 434 -32.08 11.10 -7.39
CA GLY A 434 -32.50 12.46 -7.04
C GLY A 434 -33.87 12.79 -7.64
N ALA A 435 -34.10 12.44 -8.91
CA ALA A 435 -35.44 12.47 -9.50
C ALA A 435 -36.20 11.14 -9.33
N ILE A 436 -35.65 10.01 -9.78
CA ILE A 436 -36.33 8.70 -9.71
C ILE A 436 -35.40 7.63 -9.15
N SER A 437 -35.86 6.87 -8.16
CA SER A 437 -35.20 5.64 -7.70
C SER A 437 -36.12 4.43 -7.90
N SER A 438 -35.59 3.32 -8.40
CA SER A 438 -36.33 2.08 -8.69
C SER A 438 -35.65 0.85 -8.10
N GLN A 439 -36.41 -0.01 -7.44
CA GLN A 439 -35.89 -1.23 -6.80
C GLN A 439 -36.90 -2.40 -6.91
N GLN A 440 -36.41 -3.60 -6.60
CA GLN A 440 -37.17 -4.85 -6.50
C GLN A 440 -38.06 -5.13 -7.72
N LEU A 441 -37.44 -5.37 -8.87
CA LEU A 441 -38.11 -5.78 -10.12
C LEU A 441 -39.13 -4.75 -10.67
N SER A 442 -39.12 -3.52 -10.15
CA SER A 442 -39.95 -2.42 -10.64
C SER A 442 -39.52 -1.95 -12.03
N ARG A 443 -40.48 -1.43 -12.82
CA ARG A 443 -40.26 -1.06 -14.22
C ARG A 443 -40.59 0.41 -14.47
N ILE A 444 -39.69 1.11 -15.13
CA ILE A 444 -39.85 2.51 -15.52
C ILE A 444 -39.84 2.63 -17.04
N ALA A 445 -40.83 3.32 -17.59
CA ALA A 445 -40.86 3.76 -18.99
C ALA A 445 -41.01 5.28 -19.02
N VAL A 446 -40.06 5.98 -19.65
CA VAL A 446 -40.06 7.45 -19.77
C VAL A 446 -39.82 7.83 -21.22
N SER A 447 -40.61 8.78 -21.73
CA SER A 447 -40.46 9.33 -23.07
C SER A 447 -40.55 10.85 -23.06
N THR A 448 -39.82 11.53 -23.95
CA THR A 448 -39.91 13.00 -24.17
C THR A 448 -39.77 13.87 -22.90
N SER A 449 -39.12 13.35 -21.84
CA SER A 449 -39.06 14.03 -20.54
C SER A 449 -37.67 14.59 -20.22
N ILE A 450 -37.61 15.63 -19.39
CA ILE A 450 -36.38 16.33 -19.01
C ILE A 450 -36.11 16.13 -17.51
N PHE A 451 -34.89 15.73 -17.19
CA PHE A 451 -34.37 15.57 -15.84
C PHE A 451 -33.19 16.51 -15.66
N SER A 452 -33.34 17.58 -14.89
CA SER A 452 -32.27 18.58 -14.79
C SER A 452 -31.91 19.00 -13.38
N THR A 453 -30.62 19.20 -13.12
CA THR A 453 -30.12 19.75 -11.85
C THR A 453 -30.57 18.97 -10.60
N ASN A 454 -30.80 17.66 -10.73
CA ASN A 454 -31.11 16.80 -9.59
C ASN A 454 -29.83 16.35 -8.88
N TYR A 455 -29.95 16.01 -7.59
CA TYR A 455 -28.84 15.69 -6.71
C TYR A 455 -29.05 14.35 -5.98
N ALA A 456 -28.04 13.48 -5.93
CA ALA A 456 -28.03 12.25 -5.14
C ALA A 456 -26.61 11.80 -4.75
N MET A 457 -26.47 10.73 -3.94
CA MET A 457 -25.18 10.02 -3.89
C MET A 457 -24.97 9.18 -5.16
N ASP A 458 -25.99 8.43 -5.59
CA ASP A 458 -25.95 7.57 -6.78
C ASP A 458 -27.14 7.85 -7.71
N GLY A 459 -26.90 7.98 -9.02
CA GLY A 459 -27.96 8.12 -10.02
C GLY A 459 -28.78 9.39 -9.84
N ALA A 460 -28.17 10.58 -10.00
CA ALA A 460 -28.82 11.81 -9.56
C ALA A 460 -30.11 12.13 -10.33
N ALA A 461 -30.23 11.78 -11.62
CA ALA A 461 -31.54 11.72 -12.24
C ALA A 461 -32.22 10.37 -11.99
N VAL A 462 -31.60 9.26 -12.37
CA VAL A 462 -32.21 7.93 -12.28
C VAL A 462 -31.29 6.94 -11.56
N GLY A 463 -31.76 6.35 -10.46
CA GLY A 463 -31.08 5.28 -9.74
C GLY A 463 -31.85 3.96 -9.82
N LEU A 464 -31.19 2.87 -10.19
CA LEU A 464 -31.79 1.54 -10.37
C LEU A 464 -31.03 0.49 -9.54
N LYS A 465 -31.75 -0.31 -8.75
CA LYS A 465 -31.20 -1.43 -7.97
C LYS A 465 -32.09 -2.66 -8.06
N ASP A 466 -31.63 -3.79 -7.51
CA ASP A 466 -32.43 -5.00 -7.24
C ASP A 466 -33.27 -5.48 -8.43
N ASN A 467 -32.61 -5.66 -9.58
CA ASN A 467 -33.18 -6.19 -10.83
C ASN A 467 -34.34 -5.37 -11.41
N SER A 468 -34.43 -4.08 -11.07
CA SER A 468 -35.33 -3.14 -11.74
C SER A 468 -34.94 -2.87 -13.20
N SER A 469 -35.86 -2.33 -13.99
CA SER A 469 -35.58 -1.95 -15.38
C SER A 469 -36.07 -0.55 -15.72
N ALA A 470 -35.37 0.10 -16.66
CA ALA A 470 -35.71 1.41 -17.17
C ALA A 470 -35.58 1.47 -18.70
N VAL A 471 -36.60 2.05 -19.34
CA VAL A 471 -36.61 2.39 -20.77
C VAL A 471 -36.78 3.91 -20.87
N LEU A 472 -35.76 4.60 -21.36
CA LEU A 472 -35.78 6.04 -21.62
C LEU A 472 -35.68 6.23 -23.14
N ASP A 473 -36.74 6.77 -23.74
CA ASP A 473 -36.92 6.84 -25.19
C ASP A 473 -37.32 8.24 -25.67
N ALA A 474 -37.31 8.47 -26.97
CA ALA A 474 -37.91 9.61 -27.65
C ALA A 474 -37.42 10.96 -27.13
N GLY A 475 -36.10 11.16 -27.07
CA GLY A 475 -35.52 12.46 -26.75
C GLY A 475 -35.45 12.76 -25.25
N VAL A 476 -35.47 11.76 -24.36
CA VAL A 476 -35.28 12.01 -22.91
C VAL A 476 -33.94 12.69 -22.65
N ARG A 477 -33.94 13.72 -21.79
CA ARG A 477 -32.77 14.57 -21.51
C ARG A 477 -32.38 14.49 -20.03
N LEU A 478 -31.17 14.01 -19.72
CA LEU A 478 -30.58 14.06 -18.37
C LEU A 478 -29.49 15.16 -18.35
N LEU A 479 -29.80 16.32 -17.78
CA LEU A 479 -29.01 17.55 -17.93
C LEU A 479 -28.49 18.10 -16.59
N GLY A 480 -27.18 18.29 -16.42
CA GLY A 480 -26.67 19.05 -15.27
C GLY A 480 -26.92 18.39 -13.90
N ASN A 481 -27.13 17.08 -13.85
CA ASN A 481 -27.39 16.36 -12.60
C ASN A 481 -26.06 16.00 -11.91
N VAL A 482 -26.08 16.00 -10.57
CA VAL A 482 -24.85 15.84 -9.76
C VAL A 482 -25.02 14.68 -8.79
N ALA A 483 -24.21 13.64 -8.96
CA ALA A 483 -24.10 12.53 -8.02
C ALA A 483 -22.78 12.62 -7.23
N GLU A 484 -22.77 12.40 -5.92
CA GLU A 484 -21.51 12.40 -5.17
C GLU A 484 -20.61 11.20 -5.54
N LYS A 485 -21.21 10.02 -5.71
CA LYS A 485 -20.50 8.75 -5.90
C LYS A 485 -20.56 8.27 -7.34
N SER A 486 -21.74 8.02 -7.91
CA SER A 486 -21.79 7.35 -9.22
C SER A 486 -23.00 7.72 -10.07
N GLY A 487 -22.81 7.86 -11.37
CA GLY A 487 -23.91 8.06 -12.33
C GLY A 487 -24.58 9.41 -12.18
N GLY A 488 -23.94 10.49 -12.65
CA GLY A 488 -24.52 11.83 -12.53
C GLY A 488 -25.88 11.91 -13.20
N GLY A 489 -26.03 11.35 -14.40
CA GLY A 489 -27.34 11.13 -15.02
C GLY A 489 -28.01 9.88 -14.47
N LEU A 490 -27.40 8.71 -14.68
CA LEU A 490 -28.01 7.41 -14.38
C LEU A 490 -27.04 6.49 -13.64
N ALA A 491 -27.49 5.84 -12.57
CA ALA A 491 -26.77 4.74 -11.93
C ALA A 491 -27.62 3.47 -11.90
N ALA A 492 -27.03 2.33 -12.26
CA ALA A 492 -27.66 1.03 -12.23
C ALA A 492 -26.77 -0.01 -11.54
N GLU A 493 -27.35 -0.79 -10.64
CA GLU A 493 -26.67 -1.78 -9.80
C GLU A 493 -27.49 -3.07 -9.70
N GLY A 494 -26.83 -4.22 -9.55
CA GLY A 494 -27.46 -5.54 -9.61
C GLY A 494 -27.84 -5.91 -11.05
N SER A 495 -28.60 -6.97 -11.27
CA SER A 495 -29.00 -7.44 -12.62
C SER A 495 -30.08 -6.56 -13.27
N THR A 496 -29.95 -5.24 -13.14
CA THR A 496 -30.81 -4.20 -13.71
C THR A 496 -30.63 -4.10 -15.22
N GLN A 497 -31.68 -3.63 -15.91
CA GLN A 497 -31.71 -3.49 -17.36
C GLN A 497 -32.07 -2.07 -17.77
N VAL A 498 -31.19 -1.42 -18.52
CA VAL A 498 -31.35 -0.04 -18.98
C VAL A 498 -31.37 -0.01 -20.51
N THR A 499 -32.43 0.57 -21.09
CA THR A 499 -32.49 0.83 -22.53
C THR A 499 -32.62 2.33 -22.74
N LEU A 500 -31.64 2.89 -23.45
CA LEU A 500 -31.61 4.30 -23.86
C LEU A 500 -31.73 4.35 -25.37
N HIS A 501 -32.82 4.94 -25.85
CA HIS A 501 -33.05 5.14 -27.28
C HIS A 501 -33.30 6.63 -27.55
N ASN A 502 -32.50 7.23 -28.44
CA ASN A 502 -32.59 8.65 -28.74
C ASN A 502 -32.54 9.56 -27.48
N ALA A 503 -31.68 9.22 -26.51
CA ALA A 503 -31.54 9.97 -25.26
C ALA A 503 -30.36 10.95 -25.30
N PHE A 504 -30.41 12.01 -24.50
CA PHE A 504 -29.37 13.02 -24.35
C PHE A 504 -28.93 13.12 -22.89
N ILE A 505 -27.69 12.76 -22.60
CA ILE A 505 -27.12 12.77 -21.24
C ILE A 505 -25.95 13.74 -21.25
N SER A 506 -26.17 14.94 -20.70
CA SER A 506 -25.16 16.00 -20.79
C SER A 506 -24.92 16.81 -19.53
N ASN A 507 -23.69 17.30 -19.37
CA ASN A 507 -23.27 18.17 -18.26
C ASN A 507 -23.49 17.56 -16.87
N ASN A 508 -23.59 16.23 -16.77
CA ASN A 508 -23.76 15.56 -15.49
C ASN A 508 -22.40 15.33 -14.83
N THR A 509 -22.37 15.36 -13.49
CA THR A 509 -21.13 15.22 -12.71
C THR A 509 -21.25 14.09 -11.70
N ALA A 510 -20.23 13.23 -11.60
CA ALA A 510 -20.13 12.21 -10.56
C ALA A 510 -18.69 11.89 -10.17
N SER A 511 -18.47 11.09 -9.12
CA SER A 511 -17.12 10.51 -8.90
C SER A 511 -16.78 9.43 -9.93
N LEU A 512 -17.74 8.56 -10.25
CA LEU A 512 -17.62 7.52 -11.28
C LEU A 512 -18.80 7.61 -12.26
N GLY A 513 -18.55 7.56 -13.56
CA GLY A 513 -19.64 7.60 -14.54
C GLY A 513 -20.34 8.94 -14.54
N GLY A 514 -19.69 10.00 -15.03
CA GLY A 514 -20.24 11.36 -15.00
C GLY A 514 -21.64 11.41 -15.60
N GLY A 515 -21.86 10.72 -16.72
CA GLY A 515 -23.19 10.47 -17.28
C GLY A 515 -23.86 9.22 -16.72
N ILE A 516 -23.27 8.05 -16.93
CA ILE A 516 -23.85 6.74 -16.60
C ILE A 516 -22.89 5.91 -15.75
N SER A 517 -23.38 5.24 -14.71
CA SER A 517 -22.65 4.22 -13.97
C SER A 517 -23.41 2.89 -13.95
N LEU A 518 -22.73 1.78 -14.27
CA LEU A 518 -23.25 0.41 -14.25
C LEU A 518 -22.37 -0.46 -13.34
N LYS A 519 -22.98 -1.19 -12.41
CA LYS A 519 -22.27 -2.06 -11.46
C LYS A 519 -23.01 -3.38 -11.24
N GLN A 520 -22.30 -4.41 -10.79
CA GLN A 520 -22.85 -5.68 -10.32
C GLN A 520 -23.80 -6.34 -11.33
N ALA A 521 -23.31 -6.68 -12.52
CA ALA A 521 -24.08 -7.29 -13.62
C ALA A 521 -25.21 -6.44 -14.22
N ALA A 522 -25.26 -5.14 -13.93
CA ALA A 522 -26.16 -4.21 -14.60
C ALA A 522 -25.89 -4.15 -16.10
N ALA A 523 -26.94 -4.12 -16.92
CA ALA A 523 -26.81 -4.04 -18.36
C ALA A 523 -27.44 -2.75 -18.91
N ALA A 524 -26.74 -2.10 -19.84
CA ALA A 524 -27.26 -0.96 -20.58
C ALA A 524 -27.10 -1.12 -22.10
N THR A 525 -28.14 -0.76 -22.83
CA THR A 525 -28.13 -0.65 -24.30
C THR A 525 -28.39 0.79 -24.70
N LEU A 526 -27.46 1.39 -25.45
CA LEU A 526 -27.54 2.74 -25.99
C LEU A 526 -27.72 2.65 -27.51
N SER A 527 -28.81 3.22 -28.02
CA SER A 527 -29.11 3.32 -29.46
C SER A 527 -29.45 4.77 -29.80
N ALA A 528 -28.84 5.33 -30.85
CA ALA A 528 -29.01 6.74 -31.23
C ALA A 528 -28.88 7.73 -30.05
N THR A 529 -28.09 7.39 -29.03
CA THR A 529 -28.02 8.14 -27.76
C THR A 529 -26.75 8.99 -27.72
N THR A 530 -26.86 10.22 -27.24
CA THR A 530 -25.72 11.13 -27.05
C THR A 530 -25.37 11.26 -25.55
N VAL A 531 -24.13 10.95 -25.20
CA VAL A 531 -23.55 11.16 -23.87
C VAL A 531 -22.44 12.19 -23.99
N GLU A 532 -22.68 13.44 -23.58
CA GLU A 532 -21.75 14.53 -23.84
C GLU A 532 -21.42 15.46 -22.68
N SER A 533 -20.21 16.00 -22.66
CA SER A 533 -19.80 17.03 -21.68
C SER A 533 -20.01 16.62 -20.21
N ASN A 534 -20.01 15.32 -19.91
CA ASN A 534 -20.15 14.83 -18.54
C ASN A 534 -18.77 14.78 -17.85
N HIS A 535 -18.76 14.94 -16.53
CA HIS A 535 -17.55 15.04 -15.73
C HIS A 535 -17.47 13.95 -14.65
N ALA A 536 -16.38 13.19 -14.63
CA ALA A 536 -16.06 12.25 -13.54
C ALA A 536 -14.85 12.72 -12.73
N LEU A 537 -14.96 12.72 -11.39
CA LEU A 537 -13.84 13.05 -10.50
C LEU A 537 -12.80 11.92 -10.40
N ARG A 538 -13.15 10.68 -10.79
CA ARG A 538 -12.23 9.54 -10.83
C ARG A 538 -12.20 8.91 -12.21
N SER A 539 -13.24 8.19 -12.62
CA SER A 539 -13.21 7.43 -13.88
C SER A 539 -14.55 7.37 -14.60
N GLY A 540 -14.51 7.18 -15.92
CA GLY A 540 -15.71 7.07 -16.75
C GLY A 540 -16.39 8.43 -16.89
N GLY A 541 -15.76 9.40 -17.55
CA GLY A 541 -16.31 10.75 -17.70
C GLY A 541 -17.72 10.72 -18.29
N GLY A 542 -17.92 9.94 -19.35
CA GLY A 542 -19.25 9.65 -19.90
C GLY A 542 -19.89 8.46 -19.17
N ILE A 543 -19.27 7.29 -19.24
CA ILE A 543 -19.82 6.02 -18.78
C ILE A 543 -18.78 5.26 -17.95
N HIS A 544 -19.20 4.73 -16.80
CA HIS A 544 -18.43 3.78 -16.01
C HIS A 544 -19.19 2.46 -15.90
N ALA A 545 -18.55 1.34 -16.19
CA ALA A 545 -19.12 0.00 -16.11
C ALA A 545 -18.15 -0.92 -15.39
N ALA A 546 -18.61 -1.56 -14.32
CA ALA A 546 -17.78 -2.39 -13.44
C ALA A 546 -18.51 -3.63 -12.93
N LEU A 547 -17.77 -4.57 -12.34
CA LEU A 547 -18.29 -5.75 -11.64
C LEU A 547 -19.26 -6.55 -12.51
N GLN A 548 -18.78 -7.06 -13.64
CA GLN A 548 -19.55 -7.86 -14.62
C GLN A 548 -20.69 -7.11 -15.34
N ALA A 549 -20.74 -5.78 -15.27
CA ALA A 549 -21.70 -4.98 -16.02
C ALA A 549 -21.56 -5.17 -17.54
N SER A 550 -22.65 -4.98 -18.29
CA SER A 550 -22.69 -5.12 -19.75
C SER A 550 -23.13 -3.82 -20.42
N LEU A 551 -22.36 -3.35 -21.40
CA LEU A 551 -22.64 -2.12 -22.14
C LEU A 551 -22.63 -2.39 -23.65
N LEU A 552 -23.73 -2.07 -24.31
CA LEU A 552 -23.89 -2.11 -25.77
C LEU A 552 -24.12 -0.69 -26.31
N ILE A 553 -23.26 -0.23 -27.23
CA ILE A 553 -23.36 1.09 -27.87
C ILE A 553 -23.58 0.88 -29.38
N SER A 554 -24.76 1.20 -29.89
CA SER A 554 -25.14 0.91 -31.27
C SER A 554 -25.88 2.07 -31.96
N ASN A 555 -26.19 1.88 -33.24
CA ASN A 555 -27.08 2.73 -34.04
C ASN A 555 -26.72 4.23 -33.97
N GLY A 556 -25.46 4.58 -34.21
CA GLY A 556 -25.01 5.97 -34.27
C GLY A 556 -24.96 6.69 -32.91
N SER A 557 -24.87 5.95 -31.81
CA SER A 557 -24.70 6.57 -30.48
C SER A 557 -23.35 7.29 -30.37
N SER A 558 -23.33 8.44 -29.70
CA SER A 558 -22.15 9.31 -29.62
C SER A 558 -21.78 9.59 -28.17
N ILE A 559 -20.54 9.26 -27.79
CA ILE A 559 -19.96 9.55 -26.48
C ILE A 559 -18.87 10.60 -26.71
N ARG A 560 -19.15 11.87 -26.39
CA ARG A 560 -18.25 12.96 -26.80
C ARG A 560 -18.02 14.05 -25.77
N GLY A 561 -16.84 14.67 -25.77
CA GLY A 561 -16.57 15.83 -24.90
C GLY A 561 -16.60 15.52 -23.40
N ASN A 562 -16.62 14.24 -23.00
CA ASN A 562 -16.67 13.86 -21.59
C ASN A 562 -15.28 13.90 -20.97
N THR A 563 -15.21 14.19 -19.67
CA THR A 563 -13.93 14.38 -18.98
C THR A 563 -13.85 13.57 -17.69
N ALA A 564 -12.74 12.87 -17.48
CA ALA A 564 -12.41 12.20 -16.22
C ALA A 564 -11.11 12.77 -15.65
N ARG A 565 -11.02 12.97 -14.32
CA ARG A 565 -9.75 13.36 -13.69
C ARG A 565 -8.75 12.21 -13.61
N GLY A 566 -9.21 10.96 -13.52
CA GLY A 566 -8.37 9.75 -13.55
C GLY A 566 -8.34 9.13 -14.93
N THR A 567 -9.19 8.12 -15.18
CA THR A 567 -9.11 7.23 -16.35
C THR A 567 -10.46 7.06 -17.07
N GLY A 568 -10.46 6.67 -18.35
CA GLY A 568 -11.70 6.42 -19.10
C GLY A 568 -12.52 7.69 -19.31
N GLY A 569 -12.00 8.67 -20.06
CA GLY A 569 -12.70 9.95 -20.26
C GLY A 569 -14.08 9.78 -20.90
N GLY A 570 -14.20 8.92 -21.91
CA GLY A 570 -15.47 8.52 -22.50
C GLY A 570 -16.10 7.36 -21.73
N VAL A 571 -15.47 6.19 -21.77
CA VAL A 571 -15.94 4.93 -21.16
C VAL A 571 -14.84 4.31 -20.30
N ALA A 572 -15.18 3.91 -19.08
CA ALA A 572 -14.33 3.06 -18.23
C ALA A 572 -15.02 1.72 -17.99
N CYS A 573 -14.52 0.64 -18.58
CA CYS A 573 -15.01 -0.73 -18.42
C CYS A 573 -13.97 -1.55 -17.64
N VAL A 574 -14.28 -1.85 -16.38
CA VAL A 574 -13.37 -2.50 -15.40
C VAL A 574 -14.01 -3.72 -14.75
N ASP A 575 -13.26 -4.52 -14.01
CA ASP A 575 -13.77 -5.65 -13.20
C ASP A 575 -14.71 -6.61 -13.97
N ALA A 576 -14.20 -7.20 -15.05
CA ALA A 576 -14.94 -8.15 -15.90
C ALA A 576 -16.20 -7.58 -16.61
N CYS A 577 -16.26 -6.25 -16.79
CA CYS A 577 -17.28 -5.62 -17.62
C CYS A 577 -17.24 -6.12 -19.08
N LYS A 578 -18.40 -6.13 -19.76
CA LYS A 578 -18.54 -6.49 -21.18
C LYS A 578 -18.87 -5.23 -21.98
N LEU A 579 -18.08 -4.92 -23.00
CA LEU A 579 -18.30 -3.77 -23.88
C LEU A 579 -18.41 -4.20 -25.34
N ARG A 580 -19.50 -3.82 -26.00
CA ARG A 580 -19.72 -4.05 -27.43
C ARG A 580 -20.13 -2.77 -28.15
N VAL A 581 -19.48 -2.51 -29.28
CA VAL A 581 -19.75 -1.36 -30.15
C VAL A 581 -19.82 -1.86 -31.59
N PRO A 582 -20.93 -2.50 -32.01
CA PRO A 582 -21.02 -3.04 -33.36
C PRO A 582 -20.85 -1.93 -34.40
N VAL A 583 -19.82 -2.07 -35.25
CA VAL A 583 -19.58 -1.18 -36.39
C VAL A 583 -20.06 -1.91 -37.64
N ALA A 584 -20.98 -1.30 -38.40
CA ALA A 584 -21.29 -1.79 -39.73
C ALA A 584 -20.06 -1.56 -40.62
N LEU A 585 -19.26 -2.60 -40.86
CA LEU A 585 -18.21 -2.55 -41.88
C LEU A 585 -18.89 -2.29 -43.24
N PRO A 586 -18.45 -1.31 -44.03
CA PRO A 586 -18.93 -1.16 -45.39
C PRO A 586 -18.64 -2.47 -46.14
N ALA A 587 -19.66 -3.04 -46.79
CA ALA A 587 -19.48 -4.21 -47.62
C ALA A 587 -18.43 -3.88 -48.69
N ALA A 588 -17.28 -4.57 -48.64
CA ALA A 588 -16.26 -4.45 -49.66
C ALA A 588 -16.83 -4.97 -50.99
N GLY A 589 -17.06 -4.04 -51.92
CA GLY A 589 -17.37 -4.33 -53.32
C GLY A 589 -18.84 -4.22 -53.66
N GLN A 590 -19.27 -3.02 -54.05
CA GLN A 590 -19.84 -2.78 -55.39
C GLN A 590 -19.53 -1.34 -55.82
N ASN A 591 -18.83 -1.23 -56.95
CA ASN A 591 -18.61 0.04 -57.64
C ASN A 591 -19.96 0.58 -58.15
N GLY A 592 -20.21 1.86 -57.90
CA GLY A 592 -21.10 2.68 -58.71
C GLY A 592 -22.56 2.76 -58.25
N SER A 593 -22.84 3.57 -57.24
CA SER A 593 -23.93 4.56 -57.29
C SER A 593 -23.85 5.46 -56.04
N SER A 594 -24.04 6.75 -56.28
CA SER A 594 -23.94 7.85 -55.31
C SER A 594 -25.17 7.95 -54.41
N ASP A 595 -25.45 6.88 -53.66
CA ASP A 595 -26.38 6.89 -52.52
C ASP A 595 -25.84 5.93 -51.45
N VAL A 596 -24.70 6.30 -50.87
CA VAL A 596 -24.21 5.63 -49.66
C VAL A 596 -25.11 6.10 -48.51
N VAL A 597 -26.07 5.26 -48.15
CA VAL A 597 -26.73 5.34 -46.84
C VAL A 597 -25.62 5.28 -45.80
N HIS A 598 -25.24 6.44 -45.25
CA HIS A 598 -24.41 6.53 -44.06
C HIS A 598 -25.19 5.86 -42.93
N THR A 599 -25.00 4.57 -42.73
CA THR A 599 -25.37 3.93 -41.47
C THR A 599 -24.59 4.66 -40.38
N ALA A 600 -25.30 5.37 -39.50
CA ALA A 600 -24.67 6.18 -38.47
C ALA A 600 -23.79 5.28 -37.60
N VAL A 601 -22.48 5.47 -37.69
CA VAL A 601 -21.49 4.70 -36.92
C VAL A 601 -21.43 5.27 -35.51
N SER A 602 -21.48 4.41 -34.49
CA SER A 602 -21.30 4.83 -33.11
C SER A 602 -19.88 5.38 -32.90
N ALA A 603 -19.74 6.48 -32.16
CA ALA A 603 -18.46 7.19 -32.03
C ALA A 603 -18.15 7.56 -30.57
N ILE A 604 -16.90 7.36 -30.16
CA ILE A 604 -16.34 7.74 -28.85
C ILE A 604 -15.20 8.73 -29.12
N VAL A 605 -15.52 10.03 -29.09
CA VAL A 605 -14.63 11.07 -29.65
C VAL A 605 -14.48 12.29 -28.75
N VAL A 606 -13.35 12.96 -28.80
CA VAL A 606 -13.14 14.24 -28.08
C VAL A 606 -13.32 14.10 -26.55
N ASN A 607 -13.13 12.91 -25.99
CA ASN A 607 -13.16 12.69 -24.54
C ASN A 607 -11.76 12.87 -23.94
N SER A 608 -11.69 13.23 -22.65
CA SER A 608 -10.41 13.51 -22.00
C SER A 608 -10.25 12.82 -20.64
N ALA A 609 -9.12 12.13 -20.45
CA ALA A 609 -8.69 11.59 -19.16
C ALA A 609 -7.44 12.35 -18.68
N LYS A 610 -7.60 13.26 -17.71
CA LYS A 610 -6.52 14.20 -17.31
C LYS A 610 -5.39 13.54 -16.51
N GLY A 611 -5.66 12.46 -15.79
CA GLY A 611 -4.72 11.90 -14.81
C GLY A 611 -4.32 10.46 -15.07
N GLY A 612 -4.55 9.92 -16.27
CA GLY A 612 -4.25 8.51 -16.52
C GLY A 612 -4.52 8.05 -17.95
N TRP A 613 -5.01 6.81 -18.05
CA TRP A 613 -5.20 6.06 -19.29
C TRP A 613 -6.60 6.16 -19.88
N GLY A 614 -6.71 5.96 -21.20
CA GLY A 614 -7.98 5.73 -21.87
C GLY A 614 -8.83 7.00 -21.95
N GLY A 615 -8.42 7.98 -22.77
CA GLY A 615 -9.20 9.21 -22.96
C GLY A 615 -10.58 8.91 -23.54
N GLY A 616 -10.63 8.08 -24.58
CA GLY A 616 -11.85 7.50 -25.13
C GLY A 616 -12.32 6.34 -24.26
N VAL A 617 -11.58 5.23 -24.27
CA VAL A 617 -11.97 4.00 -23.56
C VAL A 617 -10.83 3.44 -22.71
N LEU A 618 -11.14 3.14 -21.45
CA LEU A 618 -10.37 2.25 -20.59
C LEU A 618 -11.05 0.89 -20.53
N ALA A 619 -10.32 -0.17 -20.83
CA ALA A 619 -10.84 -1.51 -21.11
C ALA A 619 -10.03 -2.58 -20.36
N GLU A 620 -10.34 -2.85 -19.10
CA GLU A 620 -9.58 -3.82 -18.27
C GLU A 620 -10.08 -5.27 -18.36
N SER A 621 -11.14 -5.52 -19.12
CA SER A 621 -11.78 -6.84 -19.22
C SER A 621 -11.42 -7.57 -20.52
N ALA A 622 -11.42 -8.91 -20.49
CA ALA A 622 -11.17 -9.76 -21.66
C ALA A 622 -12.35 -9.81 -22.66
N ASP A 623 -13.57 -9.47 -22.22
CA ASP A 623 -14.81 -9.55 -23.01
C ASP A 623 -15.08 -8.27 -23.81
N ILE A 624 -14.12 -7.89 -24.68
CA ILE A 624 -14.17 -6.66 -25.48
C ILE A 624 -13.88 -7.00 -26.95
N VAL A 625 -14.67 -6.43 -27.87
CA VAL A 625 -14.45 -6.59 -29.31
C VAL A 625 -13.47 -5.52 -29.80
N ALA A 626 -12.18 -5.87 -29.81
CA ALA A 626 -11.07 -4.93 -30.03
C ALA A 626 -11.14 -4.15 -31.34
N ALA A 627 -11.41 -4.82 -32.47
CA ALA A 627 -11.35 -4.20 -33.80
C ALA A 627 -12.39 -3.10 -34.00
N GLU A 628 -13.62 -3.32 -33.53
CA GLU A 628 -14.71 -2.35 -33.66
C GLU A 628 -14.49 -1.15 -32.74
N LEU A 629 -13.95 -1.38 -31.54
CA LEU A 629 -13.69 -0.33 -30.56
C LEU A 629 -12.58 0.62 -31.00
N VAL A 630 -11.53 0.09 -31.63
CA VAL A 630 -10.45 0.90 -32.21
C VAL A 630 -10.98 1.77 -33.35
N ALA A 631 -11.93 1.29 -34.14
CA ALA A 631 -12.56 2.10 -35.19
C ALA A 631 -13.51 3.18 -34.62
N ALA A 632 -14.23 2.85 -33.55
CA ALA A 632 -15.20 3.76 -32.94
C ALA A 632 -14.57 4.85 -32.06
N SER A 633 -13.36 4.63 -31.53
CA SER A 633 -12.68 5.54 -30.61
C SER A 633 -11.52 6.28 -31.28
N HIS A 634 -11.66 7.59 -31.48
CA HIS A 634 -10.64 8.45 -32.09
C HIS A 634 -10.74 9.90 -31.59
N ASP A 635 -9.70 10.71 -31.80
CA ASP A 635 -9.63 12.12 -31.40
C ASP A 635 -9.87 12.38 -29.90
N ASN A 636 -9.49 11.43 -29.04
CA ASN A 636 -9.55 11.60 -27.59
C ASN A 636 -8.21 12.07 -27.03
N ASN A 637 -8.19 12.44 -25.74
CA ASN A 637 -7.00 12.97 -25.08
C ASN A 637 -6.73 12.27 -23.73
N ALA A 638 -5.53 11.73 -23.52
CA ALA A 638 -5.08 11.19 -22.24
C ALA A 638 -3.56 11.27 -22.13
N SER A 639 -3.03 10.99 -20.94
CA SER A 639 -1.57 10.86 -20.77
C SER A 639 -1.02 9.68 -21.57
N TYR A 640 -1.77 8.57 -21.63
CA TYR A 640 -1.40 7.35 -22.33
C TYR A 640 -2.64 6.63 -22.85
N GLY A 641 -2.59 6.05 -24.05
CA GLY A 641 -3.74 5.35 -24.66
C GLY A 641 -4.92 6.30 -24.84
N ALA A 642 -4.70 7.39 -25.58
CA ALA A 642 -5.68 8.46 -25.73
C ALA A 642 -7.05 7.95 -26.19
N ASP A 643 -7.11 7.07 -27.19
CA ASP A 643 -8.37 6.53 -27.70
C ASP A 643 -8.79 5.22 -27.00
N LEU A 644 -7.83 4.33 -26.80
CA LEU A 644 -8.07 3.03 -26.17
C LEU A 644 -6.87 2.63 -25.32
N HIS A 645 -7.14 2.24 -24.08
CA HIS A 645 -6.18 1.55 -23.24
C HIS A 645 -6.77 0.23 -22.75
N ALA A 646 -6.09 -0.87 -23.06
CA ALA A 646 -6.47 -2.21 -22.62
C ALA A 646 -5.69 -2.62 -21.36
N GLY A 647 -6.40 -3.21 -20.38
CA GLY A 647 -5.81 -3.77 -19.17
C GLY A 647 -4.80 -4.86 -19.51
N ILE A 648 -3.69 -4.84 -18.78
CA ILE A 648 -2.47 -5.56 -19.13
C ILE A 648 -2.65 -7.06 -18.92
N ALA A 649 -2.35 -7.86 -19.94
CA ALA A 649 -2.57 -9.31 -19.92
C ALA A 649 -1.27 -10.12 -20.03
N ARG A 650 -0.31 -9.68 -20.86
CA ARG A 650 0.97 -10.38 -21.06
C ARG A 650 2.09 -9.43 -21.48
N VAL A 651 3.32 -9.84 -21.18
CA VAL A 651 4.54 -9.22 -21.67
C VAL A 651 5.31 -10.22 -22.54
N GLU A 652 5.77 -9.77 -23.70
CA GLU A 652 6.50 -10.56 -24.69
C GLU A 652 7.90 -9.98 -24.91
N LEU A 653 8.92 -10.83 -24.86
CA LEU A 653 10.30 -10.46 -25.18
C LEU A 653 10.46 -10.45 -26.70
N LEU A 654 10.86 -9.30 -27.26
CA LEU A 654 11.20 -9.20 -28.69
C LEU A 654 12.67 -9.55 -28.95
N THR A 655 13.51 -9.50 -27.92
CA THR A 655 14.90 -9.98 -27.96
C THR A 655 14.99 -11.48 -27.68
N PRO A 656 16.05 -12.16 -28.18
CA PRO A 656 16.26 -13.58 -27.91
C PRO A 656 16.21 -13.90 -26.41
N HIS A 657 15.52 -14.99 -26.06
CA HIS A 657 15.37 -15.43 -24.67
C HIS A 657 16.69 -15.86 -24.02
N THR A 658 17.73 -16.07 -24.82
CA THR A 658 19.08 -16.46 -24.40
C THR A 658 20.12 -15.63 -25.14
N ILE A 659 21.01 -14.98 -24.38
CA ILE A 659 22.13 -14.20 -24.92
C ILE A 659 23.43 -14.77 -24.36
N THR A 660 24.35 -15.17 -25.24
CA THR A 660 25.65 -15.77 -24.90
C THR A 660 26.80 -14.89 -25.37
N GLY A 661 27.90 -14.87 -24.63
CA GLY A 661 29.13 -14.14 -25.02
C GLY A 661 29.14 -12.65 -24.68
N PHE A 662 28.15 -12.14 -23.92
CA PHE A 662 28.11 -10.76 -23.45
C PHE A 662 29.27 -10.51 -22.47
N ALA A 663 30.06 -9.46 -22.70
CA ALA A 663 31.13 -9.04 -21.81
C ALA A 663 30.78 -7.68 -21.22
N SER A 664 30.74 -7.60 -19.90
CA SER A 664 30.62 -6.32 -19.22
C SER A 664 31.94 -5.55 -19.37
N ARG A 665 31.90 -4.28 -19.78
CA ARG A 665 33.10 -3.44 -20.02
C ARG A 665 32.97 -2.13 -19.24
N LEU A 666 34.06 -1.69 -18.60
CA LEU A 666 34.09 -0.46 -17.78
C LEU A 666 34.39 0.77 -18.65
N GLY A 667 33.53 1.79 -18.59
CA GLY A 667 33.80 3.11 -19.18
C GLY A 667 33.63 3.24 -20.70
N VAL A 668 33.10 2.22 -21.39
CA VAL A 668 32.82 2.22 -22.83
C VAL A 668 31.34 1.89 -23.07
N GLU A 669 30.68 2.44 -24.09
CA GLU A 669 29.26 2.17 -24.39
C GLU A 669 28.96 0.69 -24.76
N GLU A 670 29.99 -0.13 -24.97
CA GLU A 670 29.90 -1.55 -25.35
C GLU A 670 29.42 -2.50 -24.23
N GLY A 671 29.10 -2.01 -23.03
CA GLY A 671 28.57 -2.78 -21.88
C GLY A 671 27.06 -2.63 -21.63
N VAL A 672 26.30 -2.11 -22.60
CA VAL A 672 24.85 -1.87 -22.50
C VAL A 672 24.10 -3.01 -23.20
N LEU A 673 23.28 -3.74 -22.45
CA LEU A 673 22.36 -4.73 -23.00
C LEU A 673 21.06 -4.03 -23.41
N HIS A 674 20.81 -3.96 -24.72
CA HIS A 674 19.55 -3.45 -25.25
C HIS A 674 18.50 -4.57 -25.25
N VAL A 675 17.45 -4.39 -24.45
CA VAL A 675 16.31 -5.32 -24.40
C VAL A 675 15.07 -4.61 -24.92
N ALA A 676 14.43 -5.21 -25.91
CA ALA A 676 13.15 -4.77 -26.41
C ALA A 676 12.06 -5.74 -25.95
N LEU A 677 10.99 -5.19 -25.37
CA LEU A 677 9.81 -5.93 -24.95
C LEU A 677 8.57 -5.28 -25.56
N ARG A 678 7.50 -6.06 -25.64
CA ARG A 678 6.17 -5.56 -25.96
C ARG A 678 5.17 -5.99 -24.89
N VAL A 679 4.36 -5.05 -24.43
CA VAL A 679 3.28 -5.30 -23.47
C VAL A 679 1.96 -5.28 -24.21
N PHE A 680 1.22 -6.37 -24.03
CA PHE A 680 -0.12 -6.53 -24.59
C PHE A 680 -1.15 -6.53 -23.46
N GLY A 681 -2.21 -5.76 -23.67
CA GLY A 681 -3.45 -5.94 -22.95
C GLY A 681 -4.24 -7.14 -23.44
N HIS A 682 -5.44 -7.28 -22.90
CA HIS A 682 -6.40 -8.27 -23.38
C HIS A 682 -6.64 -8.14 -24.90
N GLN A 683 -6.95 -9.27 -25.56
CA GLN A 683 -7.20 -9.33 -27.01
C GLN A 683 -6.02 -8.86 -27.90
N ASN A 684 -4.77 -8.97 -27.39
CA ASN A 684 -3.55 -8.55 -28.09
C ASN A 684 -3.50 -7.06 -28.48
N ILE A 685 -4.22 -6.20 -27.77
CA ILE A 685 -4.15 -4.75 -27.95
C ILE A 685 -2.86 -4.25 -27.31
N ALA A 686 -2.09 -3.41 -28.02
CA ALA A 686 -0.90 -2.79 -27.46
C ALA A 686 -1.27 -1.81 -26.33
N SER A 687 -0.60 -1.90 -25.18
CA SER A 687 -0.85 -1.01 -24.04
C SER A 687 0.23 0.06 -23.95
N GLU A 688 -0.14 1.31 -24.27
CA GLU A 688 0.75 2.47 -24.15
C GLU A 688 0.93 2.91 -22.69
N GLY A 689 2.13 3.41 -22.38
CA GLY A 689 2.43 4.07 -21.12
C GLY A 689 2.57 3.14 -19.92
N VAL A 690 2.70 1.83 -20.11
CA VAL A 690 2.86 0.86 -19.03
C VAL A 690 4.29 0.89 -18.52
N LEU A 691 4.48 1.02 -17.20
CA LEU A 691 5.82 0.98 -16.60
C LEU A 691 6.37 -0.44 -16.58
N VAL A 692 7.50 -0.65 -17.25
CA VAL A 692 8.26 -1.91 -17.22
C VAL A 692 9.53 -1.72 -16.41
N GLN A 693 9.75 -2.56 -15.41
CA GLN A 693 10.94 -2.56 -14.57
C GLN A 693 11.78 -3.81 -14.83
N ALA A 694 13.05 -3.61 -15.19
CA ALA A 694 14.01 -4.70 -15.29
C ALA A 694 14.71 -4.92 -13.95
N VAL A 695 14.62 -6.15 -13.45
CA VAL A 695 15.27 -6.59 -12.22
C VAL A 695 16.13 -7.81 -12.51
N LEU A 696 17.32 -7.82 -11.92
CA LEU A 696 18.26 -8.92 -12.01
C LEU A 696 18.19 -9.78 -10.74
N GLY A 697 17.99 -11.09 -10.90
CA GLY A 697 17.76 -11.99 -9.75
C GLY A 697 16.43 -11.69 -9.05
N SER A 698 16.42 -11.63 -7.71
CA SER A 698 15.21 -11.41 -6.90
C SER A 698 15.01 -9.97 -6.41
N SER A 699 15.95 -9.04 -6.60
CA SER A 699 15.83 -7.69 -5.99
C SER A 699 16.63 -6.54 -6.62
N GLN A 700 17.57 -6.76 -7.53
CA GLN A 700 18.40 -5.66 -8.04
C GLN A 700 17.74 -4.92 -9.21
N PHE A 701 17.28 -3.69 -8.97
CA PHE A 701 16.75 -2.78 -10.01
C PHE A 701 17.84 -2.35 -10.99
N LEU A 702 17.59 -2.46 -12.30
CA LEU A 702 18.51 -2.04 -13.35
C LEU A 702 18.03 -0.79 -14.09
N ALA A 703 16.79 -0.83 -14.59
CA ALA A 703 16.19 0.27 -15.34
C ALA A 703 14.67 0.16 -15.33
N ALA A 704 14.01 1.27 -15.59
CA ALA A 704 12.59 1.30 -15.89
C ALA A 704 12.34 2.23 -17.07
N ASN A 705 11.36 1.88 -17.90
CA ASN A 705 10.89 2.73 -18.98
C ASN A 705 9.40 2.44 -19.23
N ARG A 706 8.70 3.35 -19.92
CA ARG A 706 7.29 3.18 -20.28
C ARG A 706 7.15 2.77 -21.75
N THR A 707 6.11 2.00 -22.04
CA THR A 707 5.80 1.58 -23.41
C THR A 707 5.30 2.74 -24.27
N ASP A 708 5.63 2.69 -25.57
CA ASP A 708 5.12 3.58 -26.59
C ASP A 708 3.70 3.18 -27.08
N LYS A 709 3.19 3.88 -28.10
CA LYS A 709 1.89 3.59 -28.74
C LYS A 709 1.77 2.18 -29.31
N ALA A 710 2.88 1.57 -29.70
CA ALA A 710 2.93 0.19 -30.19
C ALA A 710 3.06 -0.82 -29.03
N GLY A 711 2.93 -0.38 -27.78
CA GLY A 711 3.13 -1.19 -26.58
C GLY A 711 4.58 -1.64 -26.41
N SER A 712 5.51 -1.06 -27.18
CA SER A 712 6.89 -1.49 -27.23
C SER A 712 7.71 -0.64 -26.26
N VAL A 713 8.66 -1.27 -25.58
CA VAL A 713 9.59 -0.60 -24.68
C VAL A 713 10.99 -1.11 -24.95
N SER A 714 11.93 -0.18 -25.08
CA SER A 714 13.35 -0.49 -25.16
C SER A 714 14.03 -0.06 -23.87
N LEU A 715 14.78 -0.97 -23.28
CA LEU A 715 15.54 -0.78 -22.05
C LEU A 715 17.03 -0.95 -22.38
N SER A 716 17.82 0.07 -22.04
CA SER A 716 19.28 0.02 -22.11
C SER A 716 19.82 -0.36 -20.73
N LEU A 717 20.06 -1.65 -20.52
CA LEU A 717 20.46 -2.20 -19.23
C LEU A 717 21.98 -2.16 -19.10
N LYS A 718 22.50 -1.39 -18.14
CA LYS A 718 23.90 -1.49 -17.72
C LYS A 718 24.03 -2.69 -16.78
N VAL A 719 24.49 -3.81 -17.30
CA VAL A 719 24.62 -5.06 -16.54
C VAL A 719 26.09 -5.27 -16.18
N VAL A 720 26.39 -5.13 -14.89
CA VAL A 720 27.71 -5.36 -14.30
C VAL A 720 27.56 -6.52 -13.33
N LYS A 721 28.01 -7.72 -13.75
CA LYS A 721 27.96 -8.98 -13.00
C LYS A 721 29.06 -9.97 -13.39
N GLU A 722 29.42 -10.86 -12.44
CA GLU A 722 30.43 -11.90 -12.59
C GLU A 722 30.13 -12.84 -13.76
N PRO A 723 31.11 -13.57 -14.32
CA PRO A 723 30.84 -14.60 -15.32
C PRO A 723 29.91 -15.68 -14.78
N GLY A 724 28.78 -15.89 -15.43
CA GLY A 724 27.75 -16.79 -14.93
C GLY A 724 26.47 -16.75 -15.76
N GLN A 725 25.50 -17.57 -15.34
CA GLN A 725 24.14 -17.58 -15.88
C GLN A 725 23.25 -16.77 -14.94
N TYR A 726 22.64 -15.70 -15.46
CA TYR A 726 21.72 -14.85 -14.72
C TYR A 726 20.36 -14.79 -15.40
N THR A 727 19.32 -14.68 -14.58
CA THR A 727 17.95 -14.43 -15.06
C THR A 727 17.61 -12.96 -14.85
N LEU A 728 17.31 -12.27 -15.94
CA LEU A 728 16.70 -10.94 -15.95
C LEU A 728 15.19 -11.10 -15.98
N SER A 729 14.51 -10.55 -14.98
CA SER A 729 13.05 -10.57 -14.84
C SER A 729 12.49 -9.18 -15.14
N PHE A 730 11.54 -9.10 -16.08
CA PHE A 730 10.84 -7.87 -16.45
C PHE A 730 9.47 -7.84 -15.77
N MET A 731 9.35 -7.01 -14.74
CA MET A 731 8.14 -6.88 -13.93
C MET A 731 7.34 -5.66 -14.34
N LEU A 732 6.03 -5.74 -14.08
CA LEU A 732 5.06 -4.69 -14.35
C LEU A 732 4.47 -4.24 -13.01
N PRO A 733 5.00 -3.18 -12.36
CA PRO A 733 4.53 -2.76 -11.03
C PRO A 733 3.05 -2.37 -11.03
N GLU A 734 2.55 -1.90 -12.16
CA GLU A 734 1.16 -1.48 -12.38
C GLU A 734 0.23 -2.70 -12.65
N ALA A 735 0.77 -3.93 -12.78
CA ALA A 735 0.01 -5.15 -13.07
C ALA A 735 0.57 -6.39 -12.33
N VAL A 736 0.29 -6.47 -11.02
CA VAL A 736 0.86 -7.49 -10.10
C VAL A 736 0.50 -8.94 -10.46
N ASN A 737 -0.62 -9.15 -11.16
CA ASN A 737 -1.09 -10.49 -11.52
C ASN A 737 -0.51 -11.02 -12.86
N VAL A 738 0.31 -10.24 -13.56
CA VAL A 738 0.90 -10.64 -14.84
C VAL A 738 2.28 -11.26 -14.60
N PRO A 739 2.56 -12.49 -15.08
CA PRO A 739 3.86 -13.11 -14.89
C PRO A 739 4.97 -12.32 -15.57
N ALA A 740 6.10 -12.19 -14.87
CA ALA A 740 7.28 -11.50 -15.40
C ALA A 740 7.84 -12.24 -16.63
N ALA A 741 8.28 -11.48 -17.64
CA ALA A 741 9.08 -12.06 -18.72
C ALA A 741 10.51 -12.30 -18.23
N ASN A 742 11.08 -13.46 -18.55
CA ASN A 742 12.43 -13.83 -18.11
C ASN A 742 13.37 -14.00 -19.31
N LEU A 743 14.56 -13.39 -19.23
CA LEU A 743 15.65 -13.54 -20.20
C LEU A 743 16.87 -14.15 -19.50
N SER A 744 17.46 -15.18 -20.11
CA SER A 744 18.69 -15.80 -19.63
C SER A 744 19.91 -15.14 -20.26
N LEU A 745 20.78 -14.60 -19.41
CA LEU A 745 22.00 -13.88 -19.81
C LEU A 745 23.24 -14.65 -19.34
N SER A 746 24.09 -15.03 -20.29
CA SER A 746 25.38 -15.66 -20.03
C SER A 746 26.53 -14.69 -20.26
N ILE A 747 27.19 -14.32 -19.17
CA ILE A 747 28.32 -13.36 -19.16
C ILE A 747 29.65 -14.12 -19.33
N ARG A 748 30.49 -13.72 -20.28
CA ARG A 748 31.79 -14.37 -20.59
C ARG A 748 32.97 -13.79 -19.78
N PRO A 749 34.06 -14.57 -19.56
CA PRO A 749 35.32 -14.05 -19.00
C PRO A 749 36.17 -13.28 -20.04
N CYS A 750 37.19 -12.53 -19.58
CA CYS A 750 38.09 -11.69 -20.38
C CYS A 750 39.15 -12.49 -21.18
N VAL A 751 39.95 -11.86 -22.06
CA VAL A 751 41.02 -12.50 -22.91
C VAL A 751 42.44 -11.87 -22.75
N ARG A 752 43.52 -12.51 -23.25
CA ARG A 752 44.94 -12.11 -22.99
C ARG A 752 45.26 -10.74 -23.61
N GLY A 753 45.86 -9.84 -22.83
CA GLY A 753 46.03 -8.42 -23.18
C GLY A 753 44.86 -7.53 -22.73
N GLU A 754 43.79 -8.14 -22.22
CA GLU A 754 42.72 -7.51 -21.43
C GLU A 754 42.84 -7.94 -19.96
N VAL A 755 42.14 -7.22 -19.08
CA VAL A 755 42.06 -7.39 -17.62
C VAL A 755 40.61 -7.27 -17.17
N SER A 756 40.23 -7.89 -16.06
CA SER A 756 38.94 -7.90 -15.38
C SER A 756 38.85 -6.97 -14.14
N PRO A 757 38.89 -5.62 -14.26
CA PRO A 757 39.03 -4.64 -13.15
C PRO A 757 38.02 -4.75 -12.02
N SER A 758 36.89 -5.37 -12.30
CA SER A 758 36.02 -5.95 -11.30
C SER A 758 35.70 -7.38 -11.75
N PRO A 759 35.28 -8.27 -10.83
CA PRO A 759 34.83 -9.60 -11.23
C PRO A 759 33.67 -9.51 -12.23
N ASP A 760 33.04 -8.34 -12.32
CA ASP A 760 31.91 -8.01 -13.16
C ASP A 760 32.26 -7.27 -14.48
N SER A 761 33.53 -7.11 -14.91
CA SER A 761 33.86 -6.29 -16.12
C SER A 761 35.28 -6.48 -16.70
N CYS A 762 35.49 -6.34 -18.02
CA CYS A 762 36.77 -6.42 -18.76
C CYS A 762 37.26 -5.08 -19.39
N GLN A 763 38.58 -4.89 -19.54
CA GLN A 763 39.27 -3.69 -20.07
C GLN A 763 40.62 -4.04 -20.77
N ALA A 764 40.99 -3.37 -21.88
CA ALA A 764 42.29 -3.59 -22.59
C ALA A 764 43.46 -2.72 -22.06
N CYS A 765 44.72 -3.20 -22.22
CA CYS A 765 45.91 -2.56 -21.62
C CYS A 765 46.67 -1.53 -22.48
N PRO A 766 46.85 -0.27 -21.99
CA PRO A 766 47.55 0.80 -22.70
C PRO A 766 49.09 0.73 -22.57
N SER A 767 49.82 1.51 -23.37
CA SER A 767 51.30 1.63 -23.30
C SER A 767 51.80 2.04 -21.91
N GLY A 768 52.92 1.46 -21.45
CA GLY A 768 53.40 1.59 -20.06
C GLY A 768 52.77 0.56 -19.10
N TYR A 769 51.81 -0.23 -19.58
CA TYR A 769 51.16 -1.32 -18.88
C TYR A 769 51.11 -2.56 -19.78
N PHE A 770 50.95 -3.74 -19.18
CA PHE A 770 50.82 -5.00 -19.91
C PHE A 770 49.93 -5.99 -19.15
N SER A 771 49.38 -6.98 -19.84
CA SER A 771 48.69 -8.11 -19.25
C SER A 771 49.06 -9.40 -19.98
N LEU A 772 49.44 -10.40 -19.20
CA LEU A 772 49.58 -11.78 -19.68
C LEU A 772 48.37 -12.63 -19.30
N ASP A 773 47.61 -12.24 -18.26
CA ASP A 773 46.43 -12.96 -17.75
C ASP A 773 45.13 -12.21 -18.06
N PRO A 774 44.23 -12.81 -18.84
CA PRO A 774 42.87 -12.32 -18.96
C PRO A 774 42.14 -12.06 -17.64
N ALA A 775 42.40 -12.85 -16.60
CA ALA A 775 41.67 -12.79 -15.34
C ALA A 775 42.14 -11.66 -14.39
N ASP A 776 43.29 -11.04 -14.68
CA ASP A 776 43.87 -9.98 -13.85
C ASP A 776 42.96 -8.76 -13.79
N ALA A 777 42.82 -8.07 -12.67
CA ALA A 777 41.87 -6.96 -12.60
C ALA A 777 42.38 -5.67 -13.26
N VAL A 778 43.63 -5.32 -13.04
CA VAL A 778 44.20 -4.09 -13.58
C VAL A 778 45.38 -4.46 -14.42
N CYS A 779 45.56 -3.77 -15.54
CA CYS A 779 46.75 -3.94 -16.36
C CYS A 779 47.97 -3.75 -15.48
N SER A 780 48.89 -4.71 -15.53
CA SER A 780 50.09 -4.66 -14.72
C SER A 780 50.91 -3.47 -15.19
N VAL A 781 51.18 -2.55 -14.26
CA VAL A 781 52.10 -1.44 -14.49
C VAL A 781 53.45 -2.04 -14.83
N CYS A 782 54.17 -1.42 -15.76
CA CYS A 782 55.53 -1.85 -16.04
C CYS A 782 56.38 -1.88 -14.76
N VAL A 783 56.99 -3.04 -14.48
CA VAL A 783 57.72 -3.27 -13.23
C VAL A 783 59.01 -2.47 -13.19
N VAL A 784 59.37 -1.99 -12.00
CA VAL A 784 60.56 -1.16 -11.79
C VAL A 784 61.81 -1.94 -12.15
N GLY A 785 62.68 -1.32 -12.95
CA GLY A 785 63.82 -2.01 -13.54
C GLY A 785 63.47 -2.74 -14.83
N GLY A 786 62.28 -2.53 -15.41
CA GLY A 786 61.92 -3.05 -16.73
C GLY A 786 61.21 -2.04 -17.66
N VAL A 787 61.02 -2.41 -18.93
CA VAL A 787 60.44 -1.57 -20.00
C VAL A 787 59.29 -2.28 -20.72
N CYS A 788 58.14 -1.61 -20.90
CA CYS A 788 56.89 -2.20 -21.41
C CYS A 788 56.17 -1.31 -22.46
N PRO A 789 56.07 -1.74 -23.73
CA PRO A 789 55.48 -0.94 -24.82
C PRO A 789 53.94 -0.98 -24.93
N GLY A 790 53.23 -1.90 -24.26
CA GLY A 790 51.76 -2.09 -24.33
C GLY A 790 51.35 -3.53 -24.65
N GLY A 791 50.11 -3.93 -24.38
CA GLY A 791 49.65 -5.31 -24.65
C GLY A 791 50.25 -6.34 -23.68
N SER A 792 51.21 -7.18 -24.12
CA SER A 792 51.74 -8.33 -23.36
C SER A 792 53.27 -8.37 -23.14
N LEU A 793 54.03 -7.27 -23.28
CA LEU A 793 55.52 -7.27 -23.34
C LEU A 793 56.26 -6.69 -22.09
N LEU A 794 57.38 -7.32 -21.62
CA LEU A 794 58.23 -6.91 -20.45
C LEU A 794 59.76 -7.28 -20.56
N LEU A 795 60.71 -6.35 -20.29
CA LEU A 795 62.19 -6.55 -20.41
C LEU A 795 63.04 -5.93 -19.25
N PRO A 796 64.17 -6.51 -18.72
CA PRO A 796 64.96 -6.00 -17.57
C PRO A 796 66.11 -4.99 -17.85
N GLN A 797 66.39 -4.08 -16.90
CA GLN A 797 67.43 -3.05 -16.90
C GLN A 797 68.71 -3.48 -16.15
N PRO A 798 69.90 -2.87 -16.39
CA PRO A 798 71.13 -3.15 -15.64
C PRO A 798 70.98 -3.02 -14.11
N GLY A 799 71.63 -3.90 -13.35
CA GLY A 799 71.48 -4.02 -11.88
C GLY A 799 70.27 -4.85 -11.43
N TYR A 800 69.43 -5.30 -12.37
CA TYR A 800 68.30 -6.20 -12.15
C TYR A 800 68.47 -7.50 -12.93
N TRP A 801 67.92 -8.58 -12.37
CA TRP A 801 68.04 -9.93 -12.89
C TRP A 801 66.67 -10.61 -12.97
N MET A 802 66.43 -11.37 -14.03
CA MET A 802 65.18 -12.07 -14.32
C MET A 802 65.48 -13.53 -14.70
N SER A 803 64.59 -14.45 -14.33
CA SER A 803 64.84 -15.87 -14.53
C SER A 803 64.43 -16.42 -15.90
N THR A 804 63.39 -15.89 -16.54
CA THR A 804 62.85 -16.25 -17.87
C THR A 804 62.12 -15.08 -18.52
N ALA A 805 61.87 -15.13 -19.83
CA ALA A 805 61.18 -14.07 -20.57
C ALA A 805 59.66 -13.95 -20.29
N ASP A 806 59.04 -15.01 -19.77
CA ASP A 806 57.61 -15.02 -19.37
C ASP A 806 57.45 -14.72 -17.86
N SER A 807 58.53 -14.33 -17.17
CA SER A 807 58.51 -13.96 -15.76
C SER A 807 58.20 -12.48 -15.60
N ASN A 808 57.26 -12.17 -14.70
CA ASN A 808 57.02 -10.81 -14.24
C ASN A 808 57.91 -10.40 -13.05
N GLN A 809 58.87 -11.26 -12.65
CA GLN A 809 59.69 -11.05 -11.47
C GLN A 809 61.11 -10.60 -11.86
N LEU A 810 61.43 -9.34 -11.54
CA LEU A 810 62.79 -8.80 -11.63
C LEU A 810 63.35 -8.62 -10.22
N HIS A 811 64.54 -9.18 -10.02
CA HIS A 811 65.21 -9.18 -8.74
C HIS A 811 66.39 -8.22 -8.78
N ARG A 812 66.45 -7.32 -7.81
CA ARG A 812 67.65 -6.50 -7.61
C ARG A 812 68.75 -7.39 -7.04
N CYS A 813 69.93 -7.28 -7.60
CA CYS A 813 71.04 -8.10 -7.14
C CYS A 813 71.50 -7.66 -5.74
N PRO A 814 71.74 -8.60 -4.78
CA PRO A 814 72.14 -8.28 -3.42
C PRO A 814 73.37 -7.36 -3.35
N HIS A 815 74.23 -7.49 -4.35
CA HIS A 815 75.27 -6.55 -4.67
C HIS A 815 75.00 -5.99 -6.09
N PRO A 816 74.56 -4.73 -6.25
CA PRO A 816 74.06 -4.22 -7.54
C PRO A 816 75.06 -4.27 -8.70
N SER A 817 76.35 -4.10 -8.41
CA SER A 817 77.45 -4.21 -9.39
C SER A 817 77.67 -5.64 -9.89
N ALA A 818 77.00 -6.64 -9.32
CA ALA A 818 77.09 -8.02 -9.76
C ALA A 818 76.22 -8.32 -11.01
N CYS A 819 75.30 -7.44 -11.44
CA CYS A 819 74.36 -7.67 -12.55
C CYS A 819 74.34 -6.58 -13.64
N ASN A 820 74.44 -6.94 -14.93
CA ASN A 820 74.61 -6.02 -16.07
C ASN A 820 74.00 -6.58 -17.39
N SER A 821 72.80 -6.12 -17.82
CA SER A 821 71.89 -6.77 -18.82
C SER A 821 71.85 -6.13 -20.24
N ASP A 822 71.66 -6.89 -21.33
CA ASP A 822 71.57 -6.45 -22.76
C ASP A 822 70.14 -6.54 -23.36
N THR A 823 69.45 -5.42 -23.59
CA THR A 823 67.98 -5.37 -23.83
C THR A 823 67.51 -5.68 -25.26
N ALA A 824 68.33 -5.43 -26.29
CA ALA A 824 67.93 -5.68 -27.68
C ALA A 824 67.93 -7.18 -28.01
N ALA A 825 68.90 -7.91 -27.45
CA ALA A 825 68.99 -9.36 -27.55
C ALA A 825 67.81 -10.07 -26.85
N LEU A 826 67.23 -9.45 -25.81
CA LEU A 826 66.12 -10.01 -25.04
C LEU A 826 64.74 -9.84 -25.72
N ALA A 827 64.50 -8.74 -26.46
CA ALA A 827 63.21 -8.47 -27.11
C ALA A 827 62.90 -9.39 -28.32
N ALA A 828 63.93 -9.78 -29.07
CA ALA A 828 63.79 -10.68 -30.21
C ALA A 828 63.31 -12.09 -29.82
N CYS A 829 63.41 -12.46 -28.54
CA CYS A 829 62.96 -13.74 -28.02
C CYS A 829 61.44 -13.84 -27.78
N GLU A 830 60.63 -12.81 -28.09
CA GLU A 830 59.16 -12.92 -27.98
C GLU A 830 58.59 -13.94 -29.00
N ALA A 831 58.88 -13.88 -30.28
CA ALA A 831 58.26 -14.81 -31.23
C ALA A 831 58.73 -16.29 -31.10
N ASP A 832 59.83 -16.57 -30.36
CA ASP A 832 60.47 -17.89 -30.26
C ASP A 832 60.36 -18.51 -28.85
N GLN A 833 59.60 -19.61 -28.76
CA GLN A 833 59.33 -20.33 -27.52
C GLN A 833 60.58 -20.98 -26.87
N HIS A 834 61.66 -21.28 -27.62
CA HIS A 834 62.85 -21.95 -27.08
C HIS A 834 63.80 -21.00 -26.34
N CYS A 835 63.99 -19.77 -26.84
CA CYS A 835 64.80 -18.76 -26.15
C CYS A 835 64.22 -18.36 -24.79
N ARG A 836 62.88 -18.38 -24.66
CA ARG A 836 62.17 -17.93 -23.46
C ARG A 836 62.45 -18.76 -22.19
N GLN A 837 63.07 -19.96 -22.27
CA GLN A 837 63.08 -20.95 -21.16
C GLN A 837 64.47 -21.54 -20.73
N GLN A 838 65.65 -21.03 -21.15
CA GLN A 838 66.97 -21.66 -20.87
C GLN A 838 67.99 -20.82 -20.03
N ASP A 839 69.02 -21.49 -19.45
CA ASP A 839 70.16 -20.93 -18.65
C ASP A 839 70.93 -19.79 -19.34
N THR A 840 70.91 -19.79 -20.68
CA THR A 840 71.48 -18.76 -21.54
C THR A 840 70.86 -17.39 -21.23
N PHE A 841 69.56 -17.32 -20.92
CA PHE A 841 68.90 -16.10 -20.49
C PHE A 841 69.50 -15.54 -19.18
N ARG A 842 69.86 -16.41 -18.21
CA ARG A 842 70.33 -16.03 -16.86
C ARG A 842 71.76 -15.53 -16.83
N GLN A 843 72.64 -16.13 -17.62
CA GLN A 843 74.06 -15.78 -17.63
C GLN A 843 74.34 -14.46 -18.38
N LEU A 844 73.48 -14.08 -19.34
CA LEU A 844 73.54 -12.80 -20.05
C LEU A 844 73.29 -11.58 -19.13
N GLN A 845 73.22 -11.79 -17.81
CA GLN A 845 72.87 -10.80 -16.79
C GLN A 845 73.92 -10.62 -15.65
N CYS A 846 75.03 -11.40 -15.55
CA CYS A 846 76.02 -11.35 -14.41
C CYS A 846 77.42 -10.73 -14.72
N ALA A 847 78.12 -10.21 -13.68
CA ALA A 847 79.46 -9.58 -13.72
C ALA A 847 80.63 -10.47 -13.18
N PRO A 848 81.93 -10.12 -13.41
CA PRO A 848 83.08 -10.98 -13.04
C PRO A 848 83.32 -11.18 -11.54
N GLY A 849 83.73 -12.39 -11.11
CA GLY A 849 83.97 -12.74 -9.69
C GLY A 849 82.72 -13.22 -8.94
N TYR A 850 81.56 -13.06 -9.57
CA TYR A 850 80.24 -13.45 -9.10
C TYR A 850 79.64 -14.50 -10.04
N THR A 851 78.84 -15.41 -9.50
CA THR A 851 78.19 -16.46 -10.30
C THR A 851 76.94 -16.99 -9.60
N GLY A 852 76.21 -17.84 -10.32
CA GLY A 852 74.99 -18.49 -9.84
C GLY A 852 73.81 -17.54 -9.77
N ASN A 853 72.76 -17.99 -9.07
CA ASN A 853 71.53 -17.22 -8.98
C ASN A 853 71.77 -15.86 -8.31
N LEU A 854 71.21 -14.80 -8.89
CA LEU A 854 71.41 -13.39 -8.46
C LEU A 854 72.89 -12.95 -8.42
N CYS A 855 73.78 -13.73 -9.04
CA CYS A 855 75.22 -13.52 -8.98
C CYS A 855 75.73 -13.42 -7.53
N GLY A 856 75.21 -14.24 -6.60
CA GLY A 856 75.41 -14.08 -5.15
C GLY A 856 76.35 -15.08 -4.47
N VAL A 857 77.01 -15.96 -5.23
CA VAL A 857 78.00 -16.91 -4.70
C VAL A 857 79.42 -16.45 -5.02
N CYS A 858 80.32 -16.58 -4.04
CA CYS A 858 81.73 -16.24 -4.23
C CYS A 858 82.40 -17.25 -5.15
N ALA A 859 83.01 -16.75 -6.24
CA ALA A 859 83.90 -17.55 -7.04
C ALA A 859 85.12 -18.03 -6.22
N ALA A 860 85.82 -19.06 -6.71
CA ALA A 860 86.95 -19.67 -6.00
C ALA A 860 88.04 -18.64 -5.61
N GLY A 861 88.57 -18.74 -4.38
CA GLY A 861 89.61 -17.85 -3.82
C GLY A 861 89.11 -16.70 -2.93
N TYR A 862 87.82 -16.68 -2.59
CA TYR A 862 87.17 -15.65 -1.77
C TYR A 862 86.27 -16.28 -0.68
N ALA A 863 86.21 -15.67 0.50
CA ALA A 863 85.37 -16.06 1.64
C ALA A 863 84.44 -14.93 2.11
N ALA A 864 83.34 -15.33 2.74
CA ALA A 864 82.32 -14.41 3.23
C ALA A 864 82.78 -13.70 4.51
N ALA A 865 83.04 -12.39 4.43
CA ALA A 865 83.28 -11.54 5.61
C ALA A 865 81.98 -10.97 6.20
N LYS A 866 81.03 -10.65 5.33
CA LYS A 866 79.62 -10.32 5.64
C LYS A 866 78.73 -11.09 4.64
N PRO A 867 77.42 -11.27 4.91
CA PRO A 867 76.51 -11.90 3.96
C PRO A 867 76.59 -11.27 2.55
N PHE A 868 76.61 -12.10 1.50
CA PHE A 868 76.63 -11.71 0.07
C PHE A 868 77.83 -10.86 -0.40
N THR A 869 78.86 -10.73 0.43
CA THR A 869 80.10 -10.01 0.08
C THR A 869 81.29 -10.96 0.10
N CYS A 870 82.06 -10.95 -0.97
CA CYS A 870 83.19 -11.84 -1.15
C CYS A 870 84.49 -11.09 -0.86
N SER A 871 85.24 -11.55 0.15
CA SER A 871 86.51 -10.98 0.59
C SER A 871 87.64 -12.01 0.50
N LYS A 872 88.90 -11.57 0.52
CA LYS A 872 90.06 -12.48 0.37
C LYS A 872 90.57 -12.99 1.74
N CYS A 873 90.93 -14.27 1.86
CA CYS A 873 91.29 -14.96 3.11
C CYS A 873 92.65 -14.53 3.76
N MET A 874 92.79 -14.66 5.11
CA MET A 874 94.02 -14.44 5.92
C MET A 874 94.85 -15.73 6.18
N ALA A 875 96.14 -15.60 6.55
CA ALA A 875 97.06 -16.73 6.78
C ALA A 875 96.86 -17.45 8.13
N LYS A 876 96.99 -18.79 8.14
CA LYS A 876 96.68 -19.67 9.30
C LYS A 876 97.58 -19.46 10.54
N SER A 877 98.82 -18.98 10.39
CA SER A 877 99.81 -18.83 11.49
C SER A 877 99.46 -17.78 12.55
N THR A 878 98.64 -16.79 12.21
CA THR A 878 98.21 -15.72 13.14
C THR A 878 96.93 -16.08 13.88
N LEU A 879 96.14 -16.99 13.30
CA LEU A 879 94.75 -17.22 13.69
C LEU A 879 94.60 -18.06 14.97
N VAL A 880 95.46 -19.06 15.19
CA VAL A 880 95.33 -20.07 16.28
C VAL A 880 95.54 -19.54 17.71
N PRO A 881 96.64 -18.84 18.07
CA PRO A 881 96.90 -18.44 19.47
C PRO A 881 95.85 -17.47 20.02
N LEU A 882 95.24 -16.70 19.13
CA LEU A 882 94.23 -15.71 19.44
C LEU A 882 92.91 -16.34 19.97
N TYR A 883 92.62 -17.59 19.61
CA TYR A 883 91.45 -18.31 20.12
C TYR A 883 91.66 -18.89 21.53
N ALA A 884 92.89 -19.27 21.89
CA ALA A 884 93.18 -19.94 23.16
C ALA A 884 93.01 -19.02 24.38
N THR A 885 93.40 -17.75 24.28
CA THR A 885 93.29 -16.75 25.35
C THR A 885 91.83 -16.42 25.69
N ALA A 886 90.96 -16.35 24.68
CA ALA A 886 89.54 -16.06 24.87
C ALA A 886 88.82 -17.12 25.72
N VAL A 887 89.20 -18.40 25.59
CA VAL A 887 88.58 -19.51 26.34
C VAL A 887 88.82 -19.41 27.85
N VAL A 888 90.02 -19.03 28.28
CA VAL A 888 90.39 -18.97 29.71
C VAL A 888 89.60 -17.89 30.46
N VAL A 889 89.48 -16.69 29.88
CA VAL A 889 88.76 -15.56 30.47
C VAL A 889 87.29 -15.91 30.71
N LEU A 890 86.69 -16.63 29.76
CA LEU A 890 85.28 -17.01 29.79
C LEU A 890 84.95 -18.00 30.93
N LEU A 891 85.87 -18.92 31.24
CA LEU A 891 85.69 -19.90 32.32
C LEU A 891 85.66 -19.26 33.72
N LEU A 892 86.50 -18.26 33.97
CA LEU A 892 86.54 -17.54 35.25
C LEU A 892 85.24 -16.79 35.53
N PHE A 893 84.67 -16.14 34.50
CA PHE A 893 83.43 -15.39 34.61
C PHE A 893 82.24 -16.29 35.00
N MET A 894 82.10 -17.46 34.36
CA MET A 894 81.03 -18.41 34.69
C MET A 894 81.13 -18.93 36.12
N LYS A 895 82.34 -19.14 36.64
CA LYS A 895 82.55 -19.63 38.02
C LYS A 895 82.02 -18.68 39.09
N LEU A 896 82.14 -17.36 38.85
CA LEU A 896 81.65 -16.32 39.76
C LEU A 896 80.11 -16.37 39.87
N LEU A 897 79.41 -16.55 38.74
CA LEU A 897 77.95 -16.62 38.67
C LEU A 897 77.38 -17.80 39.47
N VAL A 898 78.01 -18.97 39.37
CA VAL A 898 77.59 -20.17 40.12
C VAL A 898 77.68 -19.92 41.63
N ALA A 899 78.77 -19.32 42.09
CA ALA A 899 79.01 -19.08 43.51
C ALA A 899 77.97 -18.15 44.15
N SER A 900 77.56 -17.08 43.45
CA SER A 900 76.53 -16.15 43.94
C SER A 900 75.16 -16.80 44.10
N THR A 901 74.78 -17.70 43.18
CA THR A 901 73.47 -18.36 43.18
C THR A 901 73.32 -19.32 44.36
N LEU A 902 74.38 -20.07 44.68
CA LEU A 902 74.39 -20.99 45.83
C LEU A 902 74.29 -20.28 47.19
N ALA A 903 74.85 -19.07 47.32
CA ALA A 903 74.80 -18.31 48.56
C ALA A 903 73.37 -17.83 48.88
N ALA A 904 72.66 -17.33 47.87
CA ALA A 904 71.28 -16.84 47.99
C ALA A 904 70.28 -17.92 48.44
N ASN A 905 70.51 -19.19 48.05
CA ASN A 905 69.62 -20.31 48.37
C ASN A 905 69.71 -20.78 49.83
N ARG A 906 70.83 -20.53 50.54
CA ARG A 906 71.04 -21.02 51.92
C ARG A 906 70.33 -20.18 52.98
N ALA A 907 70.08 -18.90 52.72
CA ALA A 907 69.52 -17.96 53.70
C ALA A 907 68.04 -18.24 54.10
N MET A 908 67.34 -19.13 53.39
CA MET A 908 65.88 -19.34 53.55
C MET A 908 65.45 -20.55 54.40
N ARG A 909 66.38 -21.40 54.85
CA ARG A 909 66.04 -22.56 55.69
C ARG A 909 65.57 -22.21 57.10
N SER A 910 65.74 -20.97 57.57
CA SER A 910 65.55 -20.61 58.99
C SER A 910 64.19 -20.00 59.35
N VAL A 911 63.23 -19.85 58.41
CA VAL A 911 62.03 -18.99 58.62
C VAL A 911 60.66 -19.72 58.60
N SER A 912 60.56 -20.99 58.19
CA SER A 912 59.26 -21.68 57.97
C SER A 912 58.67 -22.42 59.20
N GLY A 913 58.40 -21.75 60.33
CA GLY A 913 57.91 -22.42 61.56
C GLY A 913 56.98 -21.68 62.53
N ALA A 914 56.58 -20.42 62.32
CA ALA A 914 55.62 -19.73 63.20
C ALA A 914 54.80 -18.68 62.42
N PRO A 915 53.52 -18.43 62.76
CA PRO A 915 52.73 -17.43 62.03
C PRO A 915 53.21 -16.04 62.42
N ALA A 916 53.84 -15.35 61.46
CA ALA A 916 54.54 -14.11 61.69
C ALA A 916 53.65 -12.90 61.38
N ASN A 917 53.46 -12.07 62.41
CA ASN A 917 53.21 -10.64 62.26
C ASN A 917 54.30 -10.01 61.39
N LEU A 918 53.86 -9.16 60.45
CA LEU A 918 54.72 -8.32 59.62
C LEU A 918 55.59 -7.40 60.50
N ASN A 919 56.91 -7.45 60.29
CA ASN A 919 57.84 -6.31 60.25
C ASN A 919 59.30 -6.81 60.23
N SER A 920 60.01 -6.70 59.11
CA SER A 920 61.45 -6.34 59.13
C SER A 920 62.05 -6.14 57.73
N ASN A 921 63.02 -5.25 57.72
CA ASN A 921 63.60 -4.51 56.59
C ASN A 921 64.48 -5.34 55.63
N SER A 922 64.56 -4.80 54.41
CA SER A 922 65.39 -5.17 53.26
C SER A 922 66.90 -5.23 53.51
N SER A 923 67.53 -6.33 53.10
CA SER A 923 68.95 -6.38 52.71
C SER A 923 69.06 -6.86 51.25
N CYS A 924 69.83 -6.13 50.43
CA CYS A 924 69.98 -6.39 48.99
C CYS A 924 71.10 -7.42 48.75
N GLU A 925 70.78 -8.61 48.24
CA GLU A 925 71.77 -9.67 47.97
C GLU A 925 72.60 -9.39 46.68
N PRO A 926 73.95 -9.58 46.69
CA PRO A 926 74.84 -9.31 45.54
C PRO A 926 74.48 -10.04 44.23
N GLY A 927 73.77 -11.16 44.30
CA GLY A 927 73.30 -11.90 43.13
C GLY A 927 72.34 -11.11 42.24
N MET A 928 71.78 -10.00 42.72
CA MET A 928 70.86 -9.16 41.98
C MET A 928 71.54 -8.30 40.87
N LEU A 929 72.86 -8.07 40.92
CA LEU A 929 73.58 -7.21 39.96
C LEU A 929 74.28 -7.97 38.81
N LEU A 930 74.68 -9.23 39.03
CA LEU A 930 75.43 -10.02 38.05
C LEU A 930 74.59 -10.46 36.84
N ARG A 931 73.28 -10.65 37.02
CA ARG A 931 72.36 -11.05 35.95
C ARG A 931 72.11 -9.94 34.92
N PRO A 932 71.84 -8.67 35.30
CA PRO A 932 71.79 -7.56 34.33
C PRO A 932 73.05 -7.42 33.46
N LEU A 933 74.24 -7.64 34.02
CA LEU A 933 75.51 -7.53 33.29
C LEU A 933 75.69 -8.62 32.21
N LEU A 934 75.24 -9.84 32.49
CA LEU A 934 75.22 -10.94 31.53
C LEU A 934 74.31 -10.62 30.33
N LEU A 935 73.09 -10.14 30.60
CA LEU A 935 72.13 -9.75 29.56
C LEU A 935 72.66 -8.60 28.69
N PHE A 936 73.28 -7.58 29.30
CA PHE A 936 73.89 -6.46 28.58
C PHE A 936 74.96 -6.91 27.57
N THR A 937 75.84 -7.83 27.97
CA THR A 937 76.93 -8.29 27.10
C THR A 937 76.42 -9.13 25.93
N GLN A 938 75.40 -9.96 26.17
CA GLN A 938 74.74 -10.75 25.11
C GLN A 938 74.10 -9.83 24.05
N TYR A 939 73.47 -8.72 24.46
CA TYR A 939 72.84 -7.78 23.52
C TYR A 939 73.84 -7.00 22.67
N ILE A 940 74.99 -6.58 23.21
CA ILE A 940 76.03 -5.86 22.43
C ILE A 940 76.58 -6.71 21.28
N LEU A 941 76.81 -8.01 21.50
CA LEU A 941 77.32 -8.91 20.44
C LEU A 941 76.30 -9.14 19.32
N ILE A 942 75.00 -9.10 19.64
CA ILE A 942 73.94 -9.14 18.64
C ILE A 942 73.99 -7.87 17.79
N ILE A 943 74.16 -6.68 18.40
CA ILE A 943 74.25 -5.39 17.70
C ILE A 943 75.48 -5.31 16.79
N ALA A 944 76.65 -5.75 17.26
CA ALA A 944 77.90 -5.74 16.47
C ALA A 944 77.82 -6.53 15.16
N SER A 945 76.82 -7.39 15.05
CA SER A 945 76.67 -8.32 13.96
C SER A 945 75.72 -7.82 12.85
N LEU A 946 75.06 -6.67 13.03
CA LEU A 946 74.14 -6.07 12.06
C LEU A 946 74.88 -5.57 10.80
N ASN A 947 74.21 -5.57 9.63
CA ASN A 947 74.79 -5.11 8.36
C ASN A 947 74.74 -3.56 8.24
N ILE A 948 75.34 -2.88 9.21
CA ILE A 948 75.41 -1.42 9.31
C ILE A 948 76.88 -1.02 9.20
N ASP A 949 77.18 -0.04 8.34
CA ASP A 949 78.52 0.51 8.23
C ASP A 949 78.76 1.53 9.34
N PHE A 950 79.12 1.01 10.51
CA PHE A 950 79.45 1.83 11.68
C PHE A 950 80.75 2.62 11.46
N PRO A 951 80.82 3.88 11.94
CA PRO A 951 82.07 4.65 11.92
C PRO A 951 83.18 3.95 12.72
N SER A 952 84.43 4.23 12.36
CA SER A 952 85.62 3.56 12.90
C SER A 952 85.77 3.65 14.43
N THR A 953 85.24 4.72 15.06
CA THR A 953 85.23 4.94 16.52
C THR A 953 84.38 3.94 17.29
N VAL A 954 83.33 3.40 16.67
CA VAL A 954 82.41 2.42 17.29
C VAL A 954 82.84 0.99 16.93
N THR A 955 83.37 0.77 15.72
CA THR A 955 83.77 -0.57 15.27
C THR A 955 84.96 -1.15 16.02
N ALA A 956 85.90 -0.32 16.49
CA ALA A 956 87.07 -0.78 17.24
C ALA A 956 86.74 -1.44 18.60
N PRO A 957 86.01 -0.78 19.55
CA PRO A 957 85.64 -1.42 20.82
C PRO A 957 84.67 -2.62 20.63
N LEU A 958 83.80 -2.59 19.62
CA LEU A 958 82.93 -3.72 19.30
C LEU A 958 83.71 -4.95 18.82
N LYS A 959 84.75 -4.76 18.00
CA LYS A 959 85.66 -5.84 17.58
C LYS A 959 86.46 -6.40 18.76
N ALA A 960 86.85 -5.56 19.74
CA ALA A 960 87.56 -6.01 20.93
C ALA A 960 86.66 -6.87 21.86
N VAL A 961 85.41 -6.45 22.10
CA VAL A 961 84.44 -7.27 22.87
C VAL A 961 84.11 -8.56 22.12
N ALA A 962 83.94 -8.51 20.79
CA ALA A 962 83.68 -9.69 19.96
C ALA A 962 84.85 -10.68 19.96
N TRP A 963 86.07 -10.22 20.19
CA TRP A 963 87.24 -11.08 20.29
C TRP A 963 87.28 -11.92 21.59
N PHE A 964 87.02 -11.31 22.76
CA PHE A 964 86.92 -12.05 24.02
C PHE A 964 85.80 -13.11 24.02
N TRP A 965 84.81 -12.92 23.15
CA TRP A 965 83.66 -13.80 22.97
C TRP A 965 83.76 -14.66 21.70
N ALA A 966 84.91 -14.70 21.01
CA ALA A 966 85.10 -15.43 19.76
C ALA A 966 84.78 -16.94 19.83
N PRO A 967 85.04 -17.67 20.94
CA PRO A 967 84.61 -19.06 21.06
C PRO A 967 83.08 -19.21 21.09
N ALA A 968 82.35 -18.15 21.45
CA ALA A 968 80.90 -18.10 21.45
C ALA A 968 80.31 -17.44 20.18
N SER A 969 81.08 -16.76 19.31
CA SER A 969 80.49 -16.00 18.19
C SER A 969 81.40 -15.78 16.97
N PRO A 970 80.89 -15.86 15.72
CA PRO A 970 81.70 -15.86 14.48
C PRO A 970 82.08 -14.47 13.90
N GLN A 971 81.69 -13.34 14.51
CA GLN A 971 81.74 -12.04 13.80
C GLN A 971 83.14 -11.42 13.65
N ALA A 972 84.13 -11.83 14.45
CA ALA A 972 85.46 -11.23 14.43
C ALA A 972 86.49 -12.07 13.66
N LEU A 973 86.41 -13.40 13.75
CA LEU A 973 87.31 -14.34 13.09
C LEU A 973 86.49 -15.48 12.46
N SER A 974 86.48 -15.55 11.13
CA SER A 974 85.74 -16.59 10.39
C SER A 974 86.51 -17.91 10.38
N ILE A 975 85.81 -18.98 10.71
CA ILE A 975 86.36 -20.34 10.66
C ILE A 975 86.49 -20.87 9.22
N ASP A 976 85.85 -20.24 8.23
CA ASP A 976 85.86 -20.67 6.81
C ASP A 976 87.29 -20.72 6.25
N CYS A 977 88.15 -19.77 6.65
CA CYS A 977 89.56 -19.73 6.24
C CYS A 977 90.41 -20.86 6.86
N LEU A 978 89.99 -21.44 7.99
CA LEU A 978 90.63 -22.64 8.56
C LEU A 978 90.18 -23.92 7.83
N LEU A 979 88.94 -23.91 7.31
CA LEU A 979 88.29 -25.02 6.62
C LEU A 979 88.63 -25.11 5.11
N GLU A 980 89.20 -24.06 4.52
CA GLU A 980 89.63 -24.03 3.11
C GLU A 980 90.74 -25.08 2.84
N GLY A 981 90.47 -25.99 1.89
CA GLY A 981 91.35 -27.11 1.51
C GLY A 981 90.84 -28.52 1.84
N SER A 982 89.67 -28.66 2.49
CA SER A 982 89.07 -29.96 2.82
C SER A 982 88.25 -30.59 1.68
N ALA A 983 88.71 -30.48 0.43
CA ALA A 983 88.01 -31.02 -0.75
C ALA A 983 88.41 -32.47 -1.01
N ALA A 984 87.97 -33.39 -0.15
CA ALA A 984 87.90 -34.81 -0.48
C ALA A 984 86.52 -35.12 -1.08
N ALA A 985 86.46 -35.97 -2.10
CA ALA A 985 85.21 -36.42 -2.70
C ALA A 985 84.27 -37.00 -1.62
N GLY A 986 83.08 -36.41 -1.46
CA GLY A 986 82.12 -36.77 -0.41
C GLY A 986 82.16 -35.92 0.87
N ALA A 987 83.00 -34.88 0.95
CA ALA A 987 82.99 -33.96 2.08
C ALA A 987 81.74 -33.06 2.11
N LEU A 988 81.25 -32.75 3.32
CA LEU A 988 80.14 -31.81 3.56
C LEU A 988 80.47 -30.41 2.98
N PRO A 989 79.47 -29.68 2.44
CA PRO A 989 79.63 -28.29 2.01
C PRO A 989 80.23 -27.42 3.14
N VAL A 990 81.12 -26.49 2.78
CA VAL A 990 81.85 -25.61 3.74
C VAL A 990 80.89 -24.90 4.70
N ALA A 991 79.73 -24.47 4.19
CA ALA A 991 78.68 -23.83 4.96
C ALA A 991 78.12 -24.70 6.11
N MET A 992 78.04 -26.02 5.96
CA MET A 992 77.51 -26.94 7.00
C MET A 992 78.54 -27.24 8.10
N GLN A 993 79.81 -27.40 7.74
CA GLN A 993 80.90 -27.67 8.69
C GLN A 993 81.01 -26.57 9.74
N ARG A 994 80.84 -25.30 9.32
CA ARG A 994 80.83 -24.14 10.22
C ARG A 994 79.75 -24.22 11.30
N VAL A 995 78.53 -24.65 10.97
CA VAL A 995 77.40 -24.65 11.92
C VAL A 995 77.60 -25.67 13.04
N LEU A 996 78.15 -26.84 12.73
CA LEU A 996 78.40 -27.91 13.72
C LEU A 996 79.36 -27.49 14.84
N VAL A 997 80.40 -26.72 14.52
CA VAL A 997 81.40 -26.28 15.51
C VAL A 997 80.76 -25.44 16.62
N TYR A 998 79.87 -24.52 16.28
CA TYR A 998 79.24 -23.62 17.26
C TYR A 998 78.18 -24.31 18.13
N ILE A 999 77.53 -25.37 17.65
CA ILE A 999 76.54 -26.13 18.43
C ILE A 999 77.19 -26.94 19.56
N CYS A 1000 78.39 -27.48 19.35
CA CYS A 1000 79.06 -28.37 20.32
C CYS A 1000 79.86 -27.64 21.42
N MET A 1001 80.11 -26.35 21.28
CA MET A 1001 80.94 -25.55 22.20
C MET A 1001 80.47 -25.50 23.69
N PRO A 1002 79.17 -25.41 24.02
CA PRO A 1002 78.70 -25.29 25.40
C PRO A 1002 79.05 -26.50 26.27
N LEU A 1003 78.98 -27.70 25.70
CA LEU A 1003 79.31 -28.95 26.39
C LEU A 1003 80.80 -28.99 26.74
N ALA A 1004 81.66 -28.57 25.81
CA ALA A 1004 83.10 -28.48 26.03
C ALA A 1004 83.43 -27.54 27.19
N MET A 1005 82.71 -26.42 27.31
CA MET A 1005 82.93 -25.44 28.37
C MET A 1005 82.36 -25.85 29.73
N LEU A 1006 81.23 -26.56 29.77
CA LEU A 1006 80.69 -27.13 31.03
C LEU A 1006 81.66 -28.14 31.64
N LEU A 1007 82.24 -29.02 30.81
CA LEU A 1007 83.24 -30.00 31.26
C LEU A 1007 84.47 -29.30 31.89
N ALA A 1008 84.97 -28.24 31.25
CA ALA A 1008 86.08 -27.46 31.78
C ALA A 1008 85.76 -26.78 33.12
N LEU A 1009 84.52 -26.29 33.30
CA LEU A 1009 84.08 -25.67 34.55
C LEU A 1009 84.03 -26.69 35.70
N LEU A 1010 83.49 -27.89 35.46
CA LEU A 1010 83.39 -28.95 36.48
C LEU A 1010 84.76 -29.42 36.97
N VAL A 1011 85.75 -29.50 36.07
CA VAL A 1011 87.15 -29.81 36.41
C VAL A 1011 87.73 -28.76 37.37
N LEU A 1012 87.46 -27.47 37.12
CA LEU A 1012 87.90 -26.37 37.97
C LEU A 1012 87.26 -26.41 39.38
N GLU A 1013 85.97 -26.77 39.49
CA GLU A 1013 85.27 -26.87 40.78
C GLU A 1013 85.79 -28.01 41.66
N ALA A 1014 86.11 -29.15 41.04
CA ALA A 1014 86.68 -30.31 41.72
C ALA A 1014 88.08 -30.02 42.30
N ALA A 1015 88.89 -29.24 41.58
CA ALA A 1015 90.21 -28.80 42.04
C ALA A 1015 90.13 -27.88 43.28
N LEU A 1016 89.22 -26.90 43.28
CA LEU A 1016 89.02 -25.97 44.40
C LEU A 1016 88.44 -26.64 45.66
N LEU A 1017 87.59 -27.67 45.49
CA LEU A 1017 87.02 -28.46 46.59
C LEU A 1017 88.07 -29.28 47.35
N LYS A 1018 89.10 -29.81 46.66
CA LYS A 1018 90.21 -30.54 47.28
C LYS A 1018 91.05 -29.63 48.21
N LEU A 1019 91.11 -28.32 47.93
CA LEU A 1019 91.88 -27.34 48.70
C LEU A 1019 91.20 -26.89 50.02
N ALA A 1020 89.86 -26.99 50.18
CA ALA A 1020 89.11 -26.35 51.28
C ALA A 1020 88.79 -27.19 52.55
N ARG A 1021 89.13 -28.49 52.61
CA ARG A 1021 89.09 -29.42 53.80
C ARG A 1021 87.97 -29.24 54.89
N LYS A 1022 86.70 -28.96 54.57
CA LYS A 1022 85.57 -28.99 55.54
C LYS A 1022 84.45 -29.96 55.15
N ALA A 1023 84.09 -30.89 56.05
CA ALA A 1023 83.11 -31.96 55.81
C ALA A 1023 81.66 -31.47 55.61
N SER A 1024 81.27 -30.33 56.18
CA SER A 1024 79.94 -29.72 56.00
C SER A 1024 79.69 -29.18 54.57
N VAL A 1025 80.72 -29.15 53.71
CA VAL A 1025 80.61 -28.74 52.30
C VAL A 1025 80.23 -29.90 51.38
N ARG A 1026 80.46 -31.17 51.78
CA ARG A 1026 80.12 -32.35 50.95
C ARG A 1026 78.61 -32.61 50.83
N ALA A 1027 77.80 -32.16 51.80
CA ALA A 1027 76.36 -32.40 51.85
C ALA A 1027 75.52 -31.53 50.88
N GLY A 1028 76.13 -30.97 49.81
CA GLY A 1028 75.45 -30.10 48.84
C GLY A 1028 76.06 -30.14 47.43
N MET A 1029 76.58 -31.31 47.00
CA MET A 1029 77.23 -31.47 45.69
C MET A 1029 76.24 -31.46 44.52
N ALA A 1030 75.04 -32.01 44.71
CA ALA A 1030 73.96 -31.97 43.73
C ALA A 1030 73.57 -30.52 43.40
N ASP A 1031 73.44 -29.66 44.42
CA ASP A 1031 73.09 -28.25 44.26
C ASP A 1031 74.13 -27.48 43.43
N ARG A 1032 75.41 -27.86 43.53
CA ARG A 1032 76.50 -27.24 42.76
C ARG A 1032 76.48 -27.68 41.31
N LEU A 1033 76.33 -28.98 41.06
CA LEU A 1033 76.25 -29.54 39.71
C LEU A 1033 75.06 -28.93 38.96
N PHE A 1034 73.91 -28.84 39.62
CA PHE A 1034 72.71 -28.23 39.07
C PHE A 1034 72.96 -26.75 38.72
N SER A 1035 73.55 -25.98 39.64
CA SER A 1035 73.83 -24.56 39.41
C SER A 1035 74.85 -24.32 38.28
N SER A 1036 75.88 -25.15 38.16
CA SER A 1036 76.91 -25.05 37.11
C SER A 1036 76.38 -25.39 35.72
N ALA A 1037 75.61 -26.48 35.60
CA ALA A 1037 74.95 -26.85 34.35
C ALA A 1037 73.94 -25.77 33.91
N PHE A 1038 73.21 -25.23 34.87
CA PHE A 1038 72.22 -24.19 34.63
C PHE A 1038 72.86 -22.89 34.10
N VAL A 1039 73.95 -22.41 34.70
CA VAL A 1039 74.65 -21.18 34.24
C VAL A 1039 75.23 -21.35 32.82
N ALA A 1040 75.86 -22.50 32.53
CA ALA A 1040 76.43 -22.75 31.20
C ALA A 1040 75.35 -22.78 30.10
N ALA A 1041 74.19 -23.39 30.38
CA ALA A 1041 73.07 -23.45 29.44
C ALA A 1041 72.53 -22.06 29.08
N PHE A 1042 72.33 -21.19 30.08
CA PHE A 1042 71.83 -19.81 29.84
C PHE A 1042 72.87 -18.90 29.18
N PHE A 1043 74.17 -19.14 29.40
CA PHE A 1043 75.23 -18.31 28.84
C PHE A 1043 75.36 -18.44 27.31
N PHE A 1044 75.35 -19.69 26.81
CA PHE A 1044 75.53 -20.00 25.39
C PHE A 1044 74.25 -19.95 24.57
N LEU A 1045 73.10 -19.81 25.24
CA LEU A 1045 71.77 -19.82 24.63
C LEU A 1045 71.69 -18.96 23.35
N PRO A 1046 72.11 -17.67 23.33
CA PRO A 1046 71.94 -16.82 22.16
C PRO A 1046 72.81 -17.23 20.97
N SER A 1047 73.93 -17.90 21.22
CA SER A 1047 74.91 -18.27 20.18
C SER A 1047 74.52 -19.58 19.49
N ILE A 1048 74.00 -20.53 20.27
CA ILE A 1048 73.42 -21.76 19.76
C ILE A 1048 72.16 -21.41 18.96
N ALA A 1049 71.28 -20.59 19.54
CA ALA A 1049 70.08 -20.08 18.89
C ALA A 1049 70.40 -19.48 17.53
N ARG A 1050 71.36 -18.56 17.45
CA ARG A 1050 71.79 -17.91 16.20
C ARG A 1050 72.23 -18.90 15.13
N SER A 1051 73.07 -19.86 15.50
CA SER A 1051 73.61 -20.84 14.56
C SER A 1051 72.52 -21.76 14.03
N LEU A 1052 71.61 -22.19 14.91
CA LEU A 1052 70.45 -22.97 14.53
C LEU A 1052 69.50 -22.17 13.65
N PHE A 1053 69.17 -20.92 14.00
CA PHE A 1053 68.31 -20.08 13.17
C PHE A 1053 68.91 -19.80 11.77
N SER A 1054 70.24 -19.75 11.64
CA SER A 1054 70.89 -19.54 10.33
C SER A 1054 70.71 -20.71 9.35
N LEU A 1055 70.39 -21.92 9.84
CA LEU A 1055 70.04 -23.07 9.00
C LEU A 1055 68.70 -22.90 8.28
N PHE A 1056 67.91 -21.93 8.72
CA PHE A 1056 66.59 -21.63 8.17
C PHE A 1056 66.58 -20.31 7.41
N ALA A 1057 67.74 -19.66 7.27
CA ALA A 1057 67.93 -18.42 6.55
C ALA A 1057 67.92 -18.70 5.04
N CYS A 1058 66.76 -18.57 4.41
CA CYS A 1058 66.61 -18.83 2.98
C CYS A 1058 66.32 -17.52 2.25
N VAL A 1059 66.57 -17.50 0.95
CA VAL A 1059 66.45 -16.35 0.06
C VAL A 1059 65.58 -16.79 -1.10
N PRO A 1060 64.26 -16.46 -1.13
CA PRO A 1060 63.44 -16.66 -2.30
C PRO A 1060 64.01 -15.90 -3.48
N ILE A 1061 64.17 -16.59 -4.59
CA ILE A 1061 64.59 -15.97 -5.83
C ILE A 1061 63.31 -15.77 -6.62
N ASP A 1062 62.86 -16.73 -7.41
CA ASP A 1062 61.51 -16.64 -7.95
C ASP A 1062 60.49 -17.28 -7.03
N GLU A 1063 59.34 -16.64 -6.96
CA GLU A 1063 58.12 -17.29 -6.50
C GLU A 1063 57.54 -18.12 -7.64
N PRO A 1064 56.83 -19.23 -7.34
CA PRO A 1064 56.07 -19.96 -8.34
C PRO A 1064 55.13 -18.97 -9.03
N ALA A 1065 55.47 -18.62 -10.26
CA ALA A 1065 54.71 -17.66 -11.01
C ALA A 1065 53.36 -18.32 -11.33
N SER A 1066 52.27 -17.65 -10.94
CA SER A 1066 50.95 -18.13 -11.29
C SER A 1066 50.81 -18.07 -12.81
N PRO A 1067 50.26 -19.12 -13.45
CA PRO A 1067 49.85 -19.03 -14.83
C PRO A 1067 49.08 -17.72 -15.00
N PRO A 1068 49.45 -16.90 -15.99
CA PRO A 1068 50.18 -17.22 -17.22
C PRO A 1068 51.67 -16.85 -17.20
N PHE A 1069 52.18 -16.33 -16.09
CA PHE A 1069 53.60 -16.05 -15.92
C PHE A 1069 54.36 -17.36 -15.66
N ALA A 1070 55.60 -17.47 -16.14
CA ALA A 1070 56.47 -18.63 -15.89
C ALA A 1070 57.76 -18.18 -15.19
N ALA A 1071 58.25 -18.97 -14.23
CA ALA A 1071 59.51 -18.73 -13.54
C ALA A 1071 60.39 -19.99 -13.56
N ALA A 1072 61.70 -19.83 -13.76
CA ALA A 1072 62.62 -20.97 -13.88
C ALA A 1072 63.49 -21.24 -12.64
N VAL A 1073 63.67 -20.28 -11.72
CA VAL A 1073 64.48 -20.45 -10.50
C VAL A 1073 63.56 -20.33 -9.28
N VAL A 1074 62.59 -21.25 -9.23
CA VAL A 1074 61.49 -21.21 -8.26
C VAL A 1074 61.92 -21.79 -6.91
N GLY A 1075 61.68 -21.01 -5.86
CA GLY A 1075 61.87 -21.43 -4.48
C GLY A 1075 62.94 -20.63 -3.75
N SER A 1076 63.23 -21.06 -2.53
CA SER A 1076 64.19 -20.38 -1.67
C SER A 1076 65.52 -21.11 -1.62
N PHE A 1077 66.59 -20.34 -1.64
CA PHE A 1077 67.96 -20.84 -1.64
C PHE A 1077 68.66 -20.43 -0.36
N TRP A 1078 69.61 -21.23 0.12
CA TRP A 1078 70.23 -20.99 1.42
C TRP A 1078 71.01 -19.68 1.39
N ALA A 1079 70.76 -18.77 2.34
CA ALA A 1079 71.44 -17.47 2.41
C ALA A 1079 72.96 -17.59 2.56
N LEU A 1080 73.42 -18.75 3.05
CA LEU A 1080 74.82 -19.09 3.18
C LEU A 1080 75.44 -19.65 1.88
N ASP A 1081 74.61 -20.13 0.95
CA ASP A 1081 74.96 -20.70 -0.35
C ASP A 1081 73.75 -20.68 -1.32
N LEU A 1082 73.68 -19.67 -2.21
CA LEU A 1082 72.51 -19.39 -3.07
C LEU A 1082 72.32 -20.36 -4.25
N ASN A 1083 73.20 -21.34 -4.40
CA ASN A 1083 73.03 -22.44 -5.35
C ASN A 1083 72.34 -23.65 -4.71
N MET A 1084 72.31 -23.71 -3.38
CA MET A 1084 71.65 -24.79 -2.66
C MET A 1084 70.22 -24.40 -2.33
N GLN A 1085 69.25 -25.10 -2.91
CA GLN A 1085 67.85 -24.89 -2.59
C GLN A 1085 67.58 -25.33 -1.14
N CYS A 1086 66.94 -24.45 -0.39
CA CYS A 1086 66.49 -24.77 0.95
C CYS A 1086 65.46 -25.90 0.93
N TRP A 1087 65.46 -26.70 1.99
CA TRP A 1087 64.49 -27.78 2.22
C TRP A 1087 64.50 -28.91 1.19
N VAL A 1088 65.52 -28.97 0.33
CA VAL A 1088 65.74 -30.05 -0.64
C VAL A 1088 67.09 -30.71 -0.36
N GLY A 1089 67.20 -32.02 -0.62
CA GLY A 1089 68.43 -32.79 -0.48
C GLY A 1089 69.11 -32.64 0.90
N HIS A 1090 70.41 -32.33 0.89
CA HIS A 1090 71.25 -32.22 2.08
C HIS A 1090 70.79 -31.13 3.06
N HIS A 1091 70.25 -30.01 2.56
CA HIS A 1091 69.79 -28.91 3.43
C HIS A 1091 68.60 -29.34 4.30
N ARG A 1092 67.65 -30.12 3.75
CA ARG A 1092 66.47 -30.61 4.49
C ARG A 1092 66.87 -31.50 5.65
N VAL A 1093 67.74 -32.47 5.38
CA VAL A 1093 68.18 -33.45 6.38
C VAL A 1093 68.91 -32.75 7.52
N PHE A 1094 69.76 -31.78 7.20
CA PHE A 1094 70.53 -31.04 8.20
C PHE A 1094 69.65 -30.09 9.03
N ALA A 1095 68.76 -29.34 8.38
CA ALA A 1095 67.83 -28.43 9.05
C ALA A 1095 66.81 -29.18 9.94
N LEU A 1096 66.25 -30.30 9.48
CA LEU A 1096 65.25 -31.06 10.25
C LEU A 1096 65.87 -32.03 11.27
N GLY A 1097 67.02 -32.63 10.97
CA GLY A 1097 67.67 -33.60 11.85
C GLY A 1097 68.42 -32.98 13.01
N VAL A 1098 69.05 -31.82 12.80
CA VAL A 1098 69.84 -31.12 13.82
C VAL A 1098 69.19 -29.79 14.22
N GLY A 1099 68.73 -29.00 13.25
CA GLY A 1099 68.17 -27.66 13.50
C GLY A 1099 66.89 -27.68 14.35
N VAL A 1100 65.84 -28.35 13.87
CA VAL A 1100 64.50 -28.33 14.50
C VAL A 1100 64.48 -28.92 15.93
N PRO A 1101 65.07 -30.10 16.21
CA PRO A 1101 65.03 -30.69 17.54
C PRO A 1101 65.73 -29.81 18.58
N LEU A 1102 66.89 -29.22 18.23
CA LEU A 1102 67.61 -28.33 19.15
C LEU A 1102 66.89 -26.98 19.32
N LEU A 1103 66.28 -26.43 18.27
CA LEU A 1103 65.45 -25.22 18.39
C LEU A 1103 64.22 -25.44 19.25
N LEU A 1104 63.51 -26.56 19.09
CA LEU A 1104 62.36 -26.88 19.94
C LEU A 1104 62.79 -27.05 21.40
N LEU A 1105 63.93 -27.69 21.65
CA LEU A 1105 64.47 -27.84 22.99
C LEU A 1105 64.77 -26.49 23.64
N ILE A 1106 65.37 -25.55 22.89
CA ILE A 1106 65.86 -24.26 23.41
C ILE A 1106 64.77 -23.19 23.43
N CYS A 1107 63.99 -23.03 22.36
CA CYS A 1107 62.99 -21.97 22.21
C CYS A 1107 61.64 -22.31 22.84
N VAL A 1108 61.28 -23.59 22.96
CA VAL A 1108 59.97 -24.02 23.48
C VAL A 1108 60.13 -24.84 24.75
N GLY A 1109 60.95 -25.90 24.72
CA GLY A 1109 61.14 -26.82 25.83
C GLY A 1109 61.66 -26.12 27.08
N LEU A 1110 62.70 -25.30 26.94
CA LEU A 1110 63.28 -24.56 28.07
C LEU A 1110 62.30 -23.50 28.63
N PRO A 1111 61.70 -22.58 27.83
CA PRO A 1111 60.70 -21.63 28.33
C PRO A 1111 59.43 -22.28 28.90
N ALA A 1112 58.92 -23.35 28.26
CA ALA A 1112 57.75 -24.07 28.76
C ALA A 1112 58.06 -24.82 30.08
N CYS A 1113 59.26 -25.38 30.22
CA CYS A 1113 59.70 -25.98 31.49
C CYS A 1113 59.77 -24.92 32.60
N ILE A 1114 60.35 -23.75 32.31
CA ILE A 1114 60.40 -22.61 33.24
C ILE A 1114 58.99 -22.16 33.62
N LEU A 1115 58.10 -21.97 32.64
CA LEU A 1115 56.73 -21.52 32.83
C LEU A 1115 55.89 -22.55 33.60
N TYR A 1116 55.94 -23.82 33.20
CA TYR A 1116 55.22 -24.90 33.87
C TYR A 1116 55.66 -25.03 35.33
N LYS A 1117 56.97 -25.04 35.59
CA LYS A 1117 57.47 -25.13 36.97
C LYS A 1117 57.07 -23.91 37.79
N THR A 1118 57.23 -22.70 37.26
CA THR A 1118 56.87 -21.48 38.00
C THR A 1118 55.36 -21.32 38.23
N LEU A 1119 54.52 -21.77 37.29
CA LEU A 1119 53.05 -21.74 37.43
C LEU A 1119 52.49 -22.88 38.29
N SER A 1120 53.04 -24.09 38.19
CA SER A 1120 52.59 -25.24 39.00
C SER A 1120 52.80 -24.99 40.48
N TYR A 1121 53.86 -24.27 40.83
CA TYR A 1121 54.14 -23.86 42.20
C TYR A 1121 53.64 -22.44 42.52
N ARG A 1122 52.82 -21.79 41.68
CA ARG A 1122 52.43 -20.36 41.86
C ARG A 1122 51.77 -20.07 43.21
N HIS A 1123 51.05 -21.05 43.76
CA HIS A 1123 50.35 -20.95 45.03
C HIS A 1123 51.19 -21.45 46.21
N ASP A 1124 52.34 -22.09 45.92
CA ASP A 1124 53.27 -22.66 46.89
C ASP A 1124 54.69 -22.09 46.70
N LEU A 1125 54.80 -20.86 46.16
CA LEU A 1125 56.07 -20.18 45.89
C LEU A 1125 56.84 -19.83 47.18
N ALA A 1126 56.18 -19.90 48.33
CA ALA A 1126 56.78 -19.69 49.65
C ALA A 1126 57.43 -20.98 50.22
N ASN A 1127 57.27 -22.13 49.54
CA ASN A 1127 57.86 -23.39 49.96
C ASN A 1127 59.40 -23.35 49.84
N PRO A 1128 60.15 -23.54 50.95
CA PRO A 1128 61.61 -23.42 50.94
C PRO A 1128 62.31 -24.33 49.93
N HIS A 1129 61.75 -25.52 49.66
CA HIS A 1129 62.33 -26.46 48.69
C HIS A 1129 62.19 -25.97 47.24
N VAL A 1130 61.05 -25.35 46.92
CA VAL A 1130 60.79 -24.76 45.60
C VAL A 1130 61.72 -23.58 45.37
N ILE A 1131 61.91 -22.74 46.38
CA ILE A 1131 62.78 -21.57 46.24
C ILE A 1131 64.26 -21.95 46.17
N GLN A 1132 64.70 -23.02 46.84
CA GLN A 1132 66.09 -23.49 46.78
C GLN A 1132 66.51 -23.91 45.35
N HIS A 1133 65.63 -24.57 44.59
CA HIS A 1133 65.97 -25.07 43.26
C HIS A 1133 65.60 -24.11 42.13
N TYR A 1134 64.48 -23.41 42.26
CA TYR A 1134 63.90 -22.61 41.19
C TYR A 1134 63.90 -21.10 41.49
N GLY A 1135 64.43 -20.67 42.64
CA GLY A 1135 64.43 -19.27 43.06
C GLY A 1135 65.09 -18.29 42.08
N PHE A 1136 66.13 -18.72 41.34
CA PHE A 1136 66.76 -17.88 40.31
C PHE A 1136 65.76 -17.44 39.21
N LEU A 1137 64.75 -18.25 38.91
CA LEU A 1137 63.76 -17.99 37.88
C LEU A 1137 62.73 -16.93 38.30
N PHE A 1138 62.37 -16.85 39.58
CA PHE A 1138 61.24 -16.00 40.00
C PHE A 1138 61.55 -14.95 41.08
N ARG A 1139 62.69 -15.05 41.79
CA ARG A 1139 62.99 -14.19 42.95
C ARG A 1139 63.23 -12.71 42.61
N ALA A 1140 63.73 -12.43 41.40
CA ALA A 1140 63.90 -11.06 40.92
C ALA A 1140 62.56 -10.38 40.55
N TYR A 1141 61.46 -11.14 40.56
CA TYR A 1141 60.16 -10.69 40.08
C TYR A 1141 59.12 -10.69 41.21
N LYS A 1142 58.12 -9.83 41.09
CA LYS A 1142 56.98 -9.82 42.02
C LYS A 1142 56.25 -11.17 41.93
N SER A 1143 55.72 -11.69 43.04
CA SER A 1143 55.08 -13.01 43.12
C SER A 1143 54.00 -13.25 42.06
N ARG A 1144 53.21 -12.21 41.73
CA ARG A 1144 52.20 -12.26 40.64
C ARG A 1144 52.79 -12.48 39.24
N PHE A 1145 54.08 -12.23 39.05
CA PHE A 1145 54.83 -12.37 37.80
C PHE A 1145 56.02 -13.33 37.96
N CYS A 1146 55.88 -14.37 38.79
CA CYS A 1146 56.92 -15.38 39.01
C CYS A 1146 57.41 -16.08 37.73
N TRP A 1147 56.63 -16.02 36.66
CA TRP A 1147 56.93 -16.59 35.35
C TRP A 1147 57.73 -15.66 34.43
N TRP A 1148 58.09 -14.43 34.86
CA TRP A 1148 58.67 -13.40 33.99
C TRP A 1148 60.02 -13.79 33.37
N GLU A 1149 60.78 -14.70 33.97
CA GLU A 1149 62.04 -15.15 33.34
C GLU A 1149 61.82 -15.86 32.01
N CYS A 1150 60.67 -16.55 31.86
CA CYS A 1150 60.26 -17.09 30.58
C CYS A 1150 60.20 -15.97 29.52
N VAL A 1151 59.71 -14.78 29.88
CA VAL A 1151 59.63 -13.62 28.99
C VAL A 1151 61.02 -13.12 28.60
N VAL A 1152 61.97 -13.05 29.52
CA VAL A 1152 63.34 -12.57 29.23
C VAL A 1152 64.11 -13.54 28.33
N VAL A 1153 63.96 -14.85 28.54
CA VAL A 1153 64.52 -15.87 27.65
C VAL A 1153 63.89 -15.77 26.26
N LEU A 1154 62.55 -15.73 26.19
CA LEU A 1154 61.83 -15.54 24.93
C LEU A 1154 62.21 -14.23 24.23
N GLN A 1155 62.45 -13.14 24.96
CA GLN A 1155 62.89 -11.86 24.42
C GLN A 1155 64.29 -11.95 23.80
N THR A 1156 65.22 -12.66 24.46
CA THR A 1156 66.59 -12.80 23.97
C THR A 1156 66.66 -13.70 22.74
N GLU A 1157 65.91 -14.80 22.75
CA GLU A 1157 65.71 -15.66 21.58
C GLU A 1157 65.05 -14.90 20.43
N ALA A 1158 64.04 -14.07 20.73
CA ALA A 1158 63.41 -13.20 19.75
C ALA A 1158 64.40 -12.20 19.15
N LEU A 1159 65.27 -11.57 19.93
CA LEU A 1159 66.28 -10.62 19.43
C LEU A 1159 67.29 -11.30 18.48
N VAL A 1160 67.68 -12.54 18.77
CA VAL A 1160 68.55 -13.32 17.87
C VAL A 1160 67.80 -13.73 16.60
N ALA A 1161 66.54 -14.13 16.72
CA ALA A 1161 65.68 -14.45 15.60
C ALA A 1161 65.43 -13.23 14.69
N VAL A 1162 65.25 -12.03 15.26
CA VAL A 1162 64.99 -10.77 14.54
C VAL A 1162 66.18 -10.35 13.67
N LYS A 1163 67.41 -10.72 14.04
CA LYS A 1163 68.59 -10.41 13.23
C LYS A 1163 68.54 -11.07 11.84
N LEU A 1164 68.03 -12.29 11.76
CA LEU A 1164 67.86 -12.92 10.46
C LEU A 1164 66.78 -12.15 9.72
N PRO A 1165 66.99 -11.78 8.44
CA PRO A 1165 65.98 -11.04 7.69
C PRO A 1165 64.67 -11.82 7.79
N THR A 1166 63.77 -11.32 8.64
CA THR A 1166 62.48 -11.93 8.95
C THR A 1166 61.60 -11.97 7.70
N SER A 1167 62.00 -11.27 6.64
CA SER A 1167 61.36 -11.26 5.35
C SER A 1167 61.53 -12.56 4.54
N ARG A 1168 62.34 -13.55 4.96
CA ARG A 1168 62.61 -14.74 4.14
C ARG A 1168 62.78 -16.07 4.92
N PHE A 1169 62.04 -16.28 6.02
CA PHE A 1169 61.83 -17.64 6.56
C PHE A 1169 60.89 -18.41 5.64
N GLY A 1170 61.41 -19.45 4.97
CA GLY A 1170 60.68 -20.24 3.99
C GLY A 1170 59.40 -20.86 4.55
N ASN A 1171 58.35 -20.88 3.73
CA ASN A 1171 57.03 -21.43 4.02
C ASN A 1171 57.09 -22.85 4.62
N ALA A 1172 57.04 -22.90 5.95
CA ALA A 1172 56.35 -23.92 6.72
C ALA A 1172 55.36 -23.19 7.62
N GLY A 1173 54.24 -22.77 7.01
CA GLY A 1173 52.99 -22.32 7.62
C GLY A 1173 53.03 -21.63 8.99
N PHE A 1174 53.36 -20.33 9.04
CA PHE A 1174 52.81 -19.37 10.00
C PHE A 1174 52.89 -17.96 9.37
N SER A 1175 51.78 -17.45 8.83
CA SER A 1175 51.71 -16.11 8.23
C SER A 1175 51.37 -15.06 9.29
N PHE A 1176 52.19 -14.01 9.40
CA PHE A 1176 51.74 -12.69 9.85
C PHE A 1176 52.18 -11.65 8.81
N ARG A 1177 51.32 -11.40 7.81
CA ARG A 1177 51.36 -10.17 6.99
C ARG A 1177 50.68 -9.07 7.80
N HIS A 1178 51.36 -7.93 8.01
CA HIS A 1178 50.69 -6.69 8.43
C HIS A 1178 50.74 -5.67 7.28
N PRO A 1179 49.61 -5.05 6.90
CA PRO A 1179 49.50 -4.13 5.77
C PRO A 1179 49.75 -2.68 6.23
N ALA A 1180 50.87 -2.06 5.86
CA ALA A 1180 51.12 -0.66 6.20
C ALA A 1180 52.04 0.15 5.25
N GLU A 1181 52.47 -0.38 4.10
CA GLU A 1181 53.43 0.33 3.22
C GLU A 1181 52.94 0.59 1.79
N GLN A 1182 51.62 0.59 1.55
CA GLN A 1182 51.05 1.05 0.26
C GLN A 1182 50.09 2.24 0.38
N ALA A 1183 49.92 2.83 1.57
CA ALA A 1183 48.99 3.94 1.79
C ALA A 1183 49.61 5.36 1.74
N TYR A 1184 50.91 5.51 1.43
CA TYR A 1184 51.58 6.83 1.50
C TYR A 1184 51.96 7.48 0.15
N ALA A 1185 51.57 6.90 -0.99
CA ALA A 1185 51.82 7.48 -2.31
C ALA A 1185 50.57 8.06 -3.01
N ALA A 1186 49.36 7.91 -2.45
CA ALA A 1186 48.11 8.32 -3.10
C ALA A 1186 47.43 9.58 -2.52
N ALA A 1187 48.07 10.30 -1.58
CA ALA A 1187 47.47 11.47 -0.91
C ALA A 1187 48.21 12.81 -1.17
N SER A 1188 49.04 12.89 -2.22
CA SER A 1188 49.89 14.07 -2.50
C SER A 1188 49.69 14.71 -3.89
N SER A 1189 48.68 14.33 -4.67
CA SER A 1189 48.41 14.93 -5.99
C SER A 1189 47.01 15.56 -6.17
N ALA A 1190 46.16 15.57 -5.15
CA ALA A 1190 44.79 16.13 -5.22
C ALA A 1190 44.63 17.54 -4.63
N ALA A 1191 45.69 18.32 -4.39
CA ALA A 1191 45.59 19.63 -3.73
C ALA A 1191 46.33 20.81 -4.40
N LYS A 1192 46.76 20.69 -5.67
CA LYS A 1192 47.42 21.80 -6.41
C LYS A 1192 47.08 21.81 -7.91
N ALA A 1193 45.79 22.00 -8.25
CA ALA A 1193 45.36 22.50 -9.56
C ALA A 1193 43.89 22.95 -9.49
N GLY A 1194 43.66 24.06 -8.78
CA GLY A 1194 42.31 24.60 -8.55
C GLY A 1194 42.39 25.95 -7.86
N LYS A 1195 43.06 26.91 -8.51
CA LYS A 1195 43.03 28.35 -8.19
C LYS A 1195 43.81 29.09 -9.28
N ASN A 1196 43.10 29.67 -10.24
CA ASN A 1196 43.37 30.96 -10.91
C ASN A 1196 42.51 31.07 -12.16
N LEU A 1197 41.44 31.88 -12.09
CA LEU A 1197 40.96 32.85 -13.11
C LEU A 1197 39.46 33.14 -12.93
N ALA A 1198 39.16 34.17 -12.12
CA ALA A 1198 37.96 34.98 -12.24
C ALA A 1198 38.23 36.34 -11.57
N ALA A 1199 38.31 37.42 -12.37
CA ALA A 1199 37.79 38.77 -12.04
C ALA A 1199 38.21 39.82 -13.11
N GLY A 1200 37.21 40.58 -13.59
CA GLY A 1200 37.35 41.81 -14.37
C GLY A 1200 36.21 41.99 -15.40
N LYS A 1201 34.96 42.25 -14.97
CA LYS A 1201 34.26 43.56 -14.93
C LYS A 1201 33.74 44.09 -16.29
N ASP A 1202 32.40 43.95 -16.49
CA ASP A 1202 31.33 44.96 -16.74
C ASP A 1202 31.53 46.17 -17.71
N PRO A 1203 30.46 46.84 -18.23
CA PRO A 1203 29.01 46.72 -17.93
C PRO A 1203 28.01 46.84 -19.14
N ALA A 1204 26.72 46.66 -18.80
CA ALA A 1204 25.50 47.33 -19.33
C ALA A 1204 24.87 46.88 -20.67
N ALA A 1205 23.65 46.33 -20.58
CA ALA A 1205 22.39 46.95 -21.03
C ALA A 1205 21.28 45.89 -21.25
N ALA A 1206 20.10 46.15 -20.70
CA ALA A 1206 18.80 45.67 -21.19
C ALA A 1206 18.03 46.90 -21.74
N PRO A 1207 16.86 46.81 -22.40
CA PRO A 1207 16.06 45.65 -22.84
C PRO A 1207 15.61 45.74 -24.33
N ALA A 1208 14.91 44.73 -24.87
CA ALA A 1208 13.72 44.88 -25.75
C ALA A 1208 13.27 43.54 -26.38
N GLU A 1209 11.96 43.31 -26.32
CA GLU A 1209 11.19 42.40 -27.17
C GLU A 1209 11.15 42.89 -28.62
N GLY A 1210 10.98 41.97 -29.59
CA GLY A 1210 10.44 42.29 -30.92
C GLY A 1210 10.98 41.46 -32.09
N ALA A 1211 10.42 40.27 -32.30
CA ALA A 1211 10.06 39.62 -33.59
C ALA A 1211 9.88 38.10 -33.40
#